data_AF-A0A317VAX9-F1
#
_entry.id   AF-A0A317VAX9-F1
#
_cell.length_a   1.000
_cell.length_b   1.000
_cell.length_c   1.000
_cell.angle_alpha   90.00
_cell.angle_beta   90.00
_cell.angle_gamma   90.00
#
_symmetry.space_group_name_H-M   'P 1'
#
loop_
_entity.id
_entity.type
_entity.pdbx_description
1 polymer ?
#
loop_
_entity_poly.entity_id
_entity_poly.type
_entity_poly.pdbx_seq_one_letter_code
_entity_poly.pdbx_strand_id
1 'polypeptide(L)'
;MAILPGSWAIIIANVLTPLAVLVFSSGFFPYKPLVSGLARFEDGSNSTTVPKAFDKVIFMVIDALRSDFVYSNDSGFFFTQSLIRSGAALPFTAYAGSPTVTMPRLKAITTGSIPSFLDVILNIAESDTSSTLIYQDTWLAQLKARGEHLVMYGDDTWLKLFPGMFERADGTTSFFVSDFSEVDNNVTRHIPNELLRNDWSAFIMHYLGLDHIGHKTGPHSPYMVTKHYEMDTIVNNIYTSMEQEEHLQSTLFVLCGDHGMNDAGNHGGSSVGETSPALLFISPKFQALKSSRQSPTDSHSDFQYYRTVEQTDITPTLAGLLGFPIPLNSLGVFVPELLGMWKLNDLYPELESALFRFLKLAQRVMSSAASDYNLSNLLLGLFITFLVVLLSFPTTYTLLSNSGHAGTFYALSILCYGAMMFASSYVEEEQQFWNWAFTAWAFYLHVKTYYLDQLIPSIKEYSIGNRTSQLLQTLSRFAGDKEAEIEIICNTNHQEFVTSVNQLLRIREGTVSLTSEILDLNQSIQASTEKLAEQKRALVESRSHRQNIDETFRAIQDCLEVLRLANQVHDLLAKKNHYAALRALEELQNVHLKGVTQYKIADMIQRSVPTSQKAIAEAVMSDLNTWLYRIREMSQYLGEIALYHTDLRKTRQKGRAEKSPYLGQFKLNSAIELVSDESEEYDLLQNEELQVDFTPLFECLHIHRSLGHMDRFRIEYANTRRRQKELLIPTSITLIDEDGASLHNLLEEMAGFAIVERSTMKRVDELWDSMCQMAVILISKALHEVDNAESLLKIKNLIALFMQTMNTWDFHVGVFDDFLLTLFKKYAELLEKRFSDDFQEIVSTDDYMPMPIQTIEEFDKVLNVSWYNPEKPREEQAFPCVLPFSQMYPLCCIDIRNFLNQFYFFANDDFSHSSVIDETLRDALDELLSSKVCDTLVERLSSQYLGQIVQILINLEHFELACRELEQLLAAARSQNVSGDVVTLNATDKFKSNKKAAEKRIFEVVNSKIDDLIETAEYDWMASVPPAEPSNYMQTLTRFLSNIMNSTLLGLPTEIKELIYFDALSHAANMILALPLSAEVKKINPNGVLALAKDVEYLYQFVDSLGVPILRENLDELQQTVQLMQADNTDEFYDISTRNKKYGRVDAIHGPILLEKIIRTVQSPVKTDKFTTLSSRFGKKS
;
A
#
# COMPACT_ATOMS: atom_id res chain seq x y z
N MET A 1 40.63 26.62 -14.49
CA MET A 1 39.68 27.73 -14.77
C MET A 1 39.90 28.82 -13.74
N ALA A 2 39.74 30.09 -14.10
CA ALA A 2 39.72 31.18 -13.12
C ALA A 2 38.27 31.40 -12.66
N ILE A 3 38.03 31.48 -11.35
CA ILE A 3 36.73 31.81 -10.77
C ILE A 3 36.75 33.28 -10.38
N LEU A 4 35.67 34.00 -10.72
CA LEU A 4 35.56 35.45 -10.55
C LEU A 4 35.61 35.86 -9.06
N PRO A 5 36.17 37.04 -8.73
CA PRO A 5 36.43 37.44 -7.35
C PRO A 5 35.17 37.61 -6.48
N GLY A 6 33.98 37.75 -7.08
CA GLY A 6 32.71 37.79 -6.34
C GLY A 6 32.31 36.46 -5.69
N SER A 7 32.67 35.31 -6.29
CA SER A 7 32.20 34.01 -5.80
C SER A 7 32.82 33.63 -4.45
N TRP A 8 34.07 33.98 -4.20
CA TRP A 8 34.75 33.64 -2.94
C TRP A 8 34.16 34.36 -1.73
N ALA A 9 33.75 35.63 -1.88
CA ALA A 9 33.08 36.36 -0.80
C ALA A 9 31.74 35.71 -0.43
N ILE A 10 30.97 35.24 -1.42
CA ILE A 10 29.70 34.54 -1.21
C ILE A 10 29.92 33.16 -0.58
N ILE A 11 30.93 32.40 -1.02
CA ILE A 11 31.27 31.09 -0.42
C ILE A 11 31.68 31.26 1.05
N ILE A 12 32.51 32.27 1.36
CA ILE A 12 32.91 32.57 2.75
C ILE A 12 31.71 33.03 3.57
N ALA A 13 30.85 33.89 3.03
CA ALA A 13 29.61 34.30 3.69
C ALA A 13 28.70 33.09 3.99
N ASN A 14 28.51 32.18 3.03
CA ASN A 14 27.70 30.97 3.21
C ASN A 14 28.26 29.98 4.23
N VAL A 15 29.58 29.96 4.47
CA VAL A 15 30.22 29.17 5.56
C VAL A 15 30.14 29.91 6.90
N LEU A 16 30.25 31.23 6.90
CA LEU A 16 30.14 32.05 8.12
C LEU A 16 28.68 32.18 8.61
N THR A 17 27.67 32.08 7.76
CA THR A 17 26.24 32.11 8.15
C THR A 17 25.88 31.04 9.20
N PRO A 18 26.08 29.72 8.96
CA PRO A 18 25.79 28.70 9.97
C PRO A 18 26.69 28.84 11.21
N LEU A 19 27.93 29.32 11.07
CA LEU A 19 28.79 29.60 12.22
C LEU A 19 28.24 30.75 13.08
N ALA A 20 27.75 31.83 12.45
CA ALA A 20 27.12 32.96 13.14
C ALA A 20 25.86 32.54 13.87
N VAL A 21 25.01 31.71 13.22
CA VAL A 21 23.81 31.13 13.84
C VAL A 21 24.17 30.23 15.02
N LEU A 22 25.15 29.34 14.90
CA LEU A 22 25.58 28.47 16.01
C LEU A 22 26.12 29.28 17.19
N VAL A 23 26.97 30.27 16.94
CA VAL A 23 27.51 31.16 17.99
C VAL A 23 26.41 31.99 18.64
N PHE A 24 25.49 32.57 17.85
CA PHE A 24 24.33 33.30 18.37
C PHE A 24 23.42 32.40 19.22
N SER A 25 23.05 31.22 18.74
CA SER A 25 22.24 30.24 19.49
C SER A 25 22.93 29.81 20.79
N SER A 26 24.27 29.66 20.80
CA SER A 26 25.04 29.39 22.03
C SER A 26 25.04 30.55 23.04
N GLY A 27 24.64 31.76 22.62
CA GLY A 27 24.39 32.91 23.49
C GLY A 27 22.93 33.07 23.88
N PHE A 28 22.01 32.65 23.00
CA PHE A 28 20.57 32.80 23.14
C PHE A 28 19.91 31.71 24.01
N PHE A 29 20.47 30.49 24.04
CA PHE A 29 19.98 29.39 24.87
C PHE A 29 20.95 29.14 26.05
N PRO A 30 20.78 29.84 27.21
CA PRO A 30 21.66 29.66 28.36
C PRO A 30 21.48 28.27 29.00
N TYR A 31 22.60 27.60 29.27
CA TYR A 31 22.62 26.32 29.98
C TYR A 31 22.43 26.55 31.49
N LYS A 32 21.36 26.00 32.06
CA LYS A 32 21.04 26.14 33.49
C LYS A 32 21.80 25.09 34.32
N PRO A 33 22.70 25.47 35.24
CA PRO A 33 23.33 24.53 36.16
C PRO A 33 22.31 24.07 37.21
N LEU A 34 22.07 22.76 37.29
CA LEU A 34 21.20 22.14 38.30
C LEU A 34 22.03 21.54 39.43
N VAL A 35 21.58 21.74 40.68
CA VAL A 35 22.12 21.05 41.85
C VAL A 35 21.55 19.62 41.88
N SER A 36 22.43 18.63 41.95
CA SER A 36 22.07 17.21 41.92
C SER A 36 21.78 16.63 43.31
N GLY A 37 20.82 15.71 43.36
CA GLY A 37 20.38 15.03 44.59
C GLY A 37 19.04 15.55 45.12
N LEU A 38 18.65 15.08 46.29
CA LEU A 38 17.44 15.50 46.99
C LEU A 38 17.79 16.36 48.21
N ALA A 39 17.05 17.44 48.42
CA ALA A 39 17.12 18.28 49.60
C ALA A 39 16.87 17.47 50.87
N ARG A 40 17.51 17.91 51.96
CA ARG A 40 17.41 17.33 53.31
C ARG A 40 17.34 18.46 54.33
N PHE A 41 16.74 18.19 55.48
CA PHE A 41 16.91 19.07 56.64
C PHE A 41 18.33 18.91 57.20
N GLU A 42 18.92 19.96 57.76
CA GLU A 42 20.27 19.89 58.35
C GLU A 42 20.27 19.07 59.65
N ASP A 43 21.21 18.14 59.80
CA ASP A 43 21.37 17.25 60.96
C ASP A 43 21.83 17.97 62.26
N GLY A 44 21.59 19.29 62.36
CA GLY A 44 22.19 20.18 63.36
C GLY A 44 21.48 20.28 64.72
N SER A 45 20.28 19.70 64.89
CA SER A 45 19.55 19.75 66.17
C SER A 45 18.66 18.53 66.41
N ASN A 46 18.34 18.28 67.69
CA ASN A 46 17.70 17.04 68.16
C ASN A 46 16.28 16.85 67.59
N SER A 47 16.16 15.99 66.56
CA SER A 47 14.97 15.22 66.18
C SER A 47 13.60 15.90 66.39
N THR A 48 13.47 17.17 66.03
CA THR A 48 12.19 17.87 65.96
C THR A 48 11.59 17.61 64.58
N THR A 49 10.58 16.74 64.53
CA THR A 49 9.77 16.53 63.33
C THR A 49 9.19 17.87 62.89
N VAL A 50 9.49 18.29 61.65
CA VAL A 50 8.94 19.53 61.08
C VAL A 50 7.42 19.43 61.11
N PRO A 51 6.70 20.38 61.75
CA PRO A 51 5.27 20.24 61.96
C PRO A 51 4.53 20.37 60.63
N LYS A 52 4.02 19.27 60.09
CA LYS A 52 3.12 19.29 58.94
C LYS A 52 1.71 19.76 59.32
N ALA A 53 1.07 20.50 58.42
CA ALA A 53 -0.31 20.97 58.57
C ALA A 53 -1.33 19.98 57.98
N PHE A 54 -0.89 19.17 57.01
CA PHE A 54 -1.69 18.17 56.29
C PHE A 54 -0.91 16.85 56.14
N ASP A 55 -1.64 15.74 56.06
CA ASP A 55 -1.10 14.38 55.95
C ASP A 55 -1.21 13.80 54.53
N LYS A 56 -2.11 14.35 53.70
CA LYS A 56 -2.35 13.96 52.31
C LYS A 56 -2.48 15.19 51.42
N VAL A 57 -2.25 15.03 50.12
CA VAL A 57 -2.54 16.05 49.11
C VAL A 57 -3.34 15.49 47.94
N ILE A 58 -4.36 16.23 47.52
CA ILE A 58 -5.03 16.07 46.22
C ILE A 58 -4.59 17.24 45.35
N PHE A 59 -4.14 16.97 44.13
CA PHE A 59 -3.56 17.97 43.23
C PHE A 59 -4.24 17.87 41.85
N MET A 60 -5.25 18.72 41.63
CA MET A 60 -6.00 18.78 40.38
C MET A 60 -5.46 19.92 39.52
N VAL A 61 -4.86 19.57 38.39
CA VAL A 61 -4.58 20.51 37.31
C VAL A 61 -5.72 20.45 36.31
N ILE A 62 -6.10 21.59 35.77
CA ILE A 62 -7.02 21.70 34.63
C ILE A 62 -6.30 22.55 33.58
N ASP A 63 -6.04 21.95 32.41
CA ASP A 63 -5.28 22.60 31.34
C ASP A 63 -6.03 23.86 30.84
N ALA A 64 -5.27 24.91 30.52
CA ALA A 64 -5.72 26.25 30.13
C ALA A 64 -6.75 26.95 31.06
N LEU A 65 -6.84 26.59 32.35
CA LEU A 65 -7.76 27.19 33.34
C LEU A 65 -7.40 28.66 33.70
N ARG A 66 -7.83 29.60 32.87
CA ARG A 66 -7.75 31.07 33.11
C ARG A 66 -8.43 31.48 34.42
N SER A 67 -7.96 32.57 35.04
CA SER A 67 -8.56 33.11 36.27
C SER A 67 -10.02 33.58 36.13
N ASP A 68 -10.44 34.09 34.97
CA ASP A 68 -11.83 34.55 34.74
C ASP A 68 -12.81 33.37 34.74
N PHE A 69 -12.39 32.20 34.27
CA PHE A 69 -13.20 30.98 34.27
C PHE A 69 -13.66 30.54 35.67
N VAL A 70 -12.92 30.85 36.74
CA VAL A 70 -13.27 30.46 38.13
C VAL A 70 -13.81 31.64 38.95
N TYR A 71 -13.30 32.86 38.75
CA TYR A 71 -13.52 33.97 39.69
C TYR A 71 -14.52 35.03 39.24
N SER A 72 -14.82 35.11 37.95
CA SER A 72 -15.75 36.12 37.39
C SER A 72 -17.22 35.82 37.69
N ASN A 73 -18.08 36.80 37.41
CA ASN A 73 -19.53 36.66 37.50
C ASN A 73 -20.13 35.69 36.45
N ASP A 74 -19.44 35.49 35.32
CA ASP A 74 -19.86 34.62 34.20
C ASP A 74 -19.29 33.19 34.31
N SER A 75 -18.58 32.91 35.40
CA SER A 75 -18.04 31.58 35.74
C SER A 75 -19.15 30.55 36.03
N GLY A 76 -18.87 29.28 35.72
CA GLY A 76 -19.71 28.15 36.16
C GLY A 76 -19.31 27.53 37.51
N PHE A 77 -18.25 28.04 38.17
CA PHE A 77 -17.67 27.43 39.38
C PHE A 77 -18.37 27.85 40.68
N PHE A 78 -19.70 27.75 40.71
CA PHE A 78 -20.54 28.30 41.79
C PHE A 78 -20.25 27.70 43.18
N PHE A 79 -19.93 26.40 43.26
CA PHE A 79 -19.56 25.72 44.49
C PHE A 79 -18.16 26.12 44.95
N THR A 80 -17.17 26.15 44.05
CA THR A 80 -15.80 26.58 44.34
C THR A 80 -15.78 28.03 44.85
N GLN A 81 -16.55 28.93 44.23
CA GLN A 81 -16.78 30.28 44.73
C GLN A 81 -17.45 30.30 46.11
N SER A 82 -18.31 29.31 46.43
CA SER A 82 -18.90 29.17 47.76
C SER A 82 -17.87 28.80 48.83
N LEU A 83 -16.86 28.00 48.49
CA LEU A 83 -15.72 27.69 49.38
C LEU A 83 -14.85 28.92 49.64
N ILE A 84 -14.69 29.82 48.66
CA ILE A 84 -14.01 31.11 48.85
C ILE A 84 -14.81 32.00 49.83
N ARG A 85 -16.14 32.05 49.66
CA ARG A 85 -17.05 32.81 50.56
C ARG A 85 -17.05 32.25 51.99
N SER A 86 -16.99 30.93 52.17
CA SER A 86 -16.95 30.29 53.50
C SER A 86 -15.57 30.35 54.17
N GLY A 87 -14.51 30.64 53.41
CA GLY A 87 -13.13 30.57 53.90
C GLY A 87 -12.53 29.17 53.92
N ALA A 88 -13.20 28.17 53.31
CA ALA A 88 -12.66 26.84 53.09
C ALA A 88 -11.69 26.76 51.89
N ALA A 89 -11.71 27.77 51.01
CA ALA A 89 -10.76 27.95 49.91
C ALA A 89 -10.03 29.30 49.97
N LEU A 90 -8.75 29.28 49.63
CA LEU A 90 -7.85 30.42 49.54
C LEU A 90 -7.44 30.63 48.07
N PRO A 91 -8.03 31.62 47.36
CA PRO A 91 -7.80 31.85 45.94
C PRO A 91 -6.66 32.84 45.66
N PHE A 92 -5.99 32.62 44.53
CA PHE A 92 -4.86 33.39 44.00
C PHE A 92 -4.94 33.40 42.47
N THR A 93 -4.39 34.44 41.83
CA THR A 93 -4.05 34.36 40.41
C THR A 93 -2.62 33.83 40.31
N ALA A 94 -2.40 32.70 39.67
CA ALA A 94 -1.05 32.19 39.43
C ALA A 94 -0.45 32.90 38.22
N TYR A 95 0.84 33.26 38.29
CA TYR A 95 1.60 33.75 37.16
C TYR A 95 2.35 32.60 36.48
N ALA A 96 1.96 32.33 35.23
CA ALA A 96 2.52 31.33 34.36
C ALA A 96 3.37 32.00 33.27
N GLY A 97 4.61 32.39 33.60
CA GLY A 97 5.50 33.07 32.64
C GLY A 97 5.80 32.21 31.39
N SER A 98 6.03 32.84 30.24
CA SER A 98 6.31 32.16 28.95
C SER A 98 7.48 31.14 29.02
N PRO A 99 7.46 30.03 28.24
CA PRO A 99 6.38 29.56 27.37
C PRO A 99 5.23 28.92 28.16
N THR A 100 4.01 29.32 27.83
CA THR A 100 2.73 28.89 28.40
C THR A 100 2.26 27.60 27.73
N VAL A 101 3.02 26.51 27.88
CA VAL A 101 2.74 25.17 27.32
C VAL A 101 2.88 24.10 28.40
N THR A 102 1.97 23.13 28.41
CA THR A 102 1.79 22.07 29.42
C THR A 102 3.08 21.50 30.02
N MET A 103 3.95 20.84 29.22
CA MET A 103 5.17 20.22 29.77
C MET A 103 6.10 21.21 30.50
N PRO A 104 6.49 22.36 29.92
CA PRO A 104 7.15 23.45 30.66
C PRO A 104 6.44 23.88 31.95
N ARG A 105 5.10 24.03 31.94
CA ARG A 105 4.35 24.48 33.13
C ARG A 105 4.37 23.44 34.25
N LEU A 106 4.09 22.17 33.94
CA LEU A 106 4.15 21.07 34.90
C LEU A 106 5.56 20.95 35.53
N LYS A 107 6.62 21.11 34.73
CA LYS A 107 8.01 21.16 35.21
C LYS A 107 8.25 22.31 36.20
N ALA A 108 7.67 23.49 35.98
CA ALA A 108 7.76 24.62 36.91
C ALA A 108 7.06 24.32 38.25
N ILE A 109 5.83 23.78 38.19
CA ILE A 109 4.97 23.48 39.35
C ILE A 109 5.57 22.37 40.23
N THR A 110 6.29 21.42 39.62
CA THR A 110 6.86 20.26 40.34
C THR A 110 8.26 20.51 40.91
N THR A 111 9.11 21.29 40.22
CA THR A 111 10.48 21.62 40.67
C THR A 111 10.59 22.90 41.49
N GLY A 112 9.66 23.84 41.31
CA GLY A 112 9.79 25.22 41.79
C GLY A 112 10.80 26.05 40.98
N SER A 113 11.28 25.54 39.84
CA SER A 113 12.23 26.22 38.96
C SER A 113 11.53 26.88 37.76
N ILE A 114 12.24 27.75 37.03
CA ILE A 114 11.70 28.46 35.87
C ILE A 114 12.05 27.69 34.59
N PRO A 115 11.08 27.36 33.72
CA PRO A 115 11.31 26.59 32.49
C PRO A 115 12.27 27.25 31.51
N SER A 116 12.77 26.46 30.56
CA SER A 116 13.61 26.92 29.45
C SER A 116 12.83 26.93 28.15
N PHE A 117 13.12 27.87 27.25
CA PHE A 117 12.60 27.82 25.88
C PHE A 117 13.11 26.58 25.12
N LEU A 118 14.26 26.03 25.54
CA LEU A 118 14.78 24.76 25.06
C LEU A 118 13.86 23.57 25.42
N ASP A 119 13.10 23.65 26.51
CA ASP A 119 12.19 22.56 26.91
C ASP A 119 11.06 22.38 25.89
N VAL A 120 10.62 23.44 25.21
CA VAL A 120 9.63 23.37 24.11
C VAL A 120 10.22 22.76 22.85
N ILE A 121 11.47 23.12 22.50
CA ILE A 121 12.18 22.55 21.34
C ILE A 121 12.38 21.04 21.54
N LEU A 122 12.71 20.61 22.76
CA LEU A 122 12.85 19.19 23.10
C LEU A 122 11.49 18.47 23.16
N ASN A 123 10.40 19.14 23.53
CA ASN A 123 9.04 18.55 23.51
C ASN A 123 8.55 18.21 22.08
N ILE A 124 9.02 18.94 21.06
CA ILE A 124 8.74 18.63 19.64
C ILE A 124 9.56 17.41 19.16
N ALA A 125 10.64 17.06 19.86
CA ALA A 125 11.50 15.92 19.55
C ALA A 125 11.11 14.69 20.40
N GLU A 126 9.98 14.07 20.07
CA GLU A 126 9.33 12.95 20.82
C GLU A 126 10.22 11.72 21.12
N SER A 127 11.44 11.64 20.58
CA SER A 127 12.37 10.51 20.77
C SER A 127 13.18 10.56 22.07
N ASP A 128 13.35 11.74 22.69
CA ASP A 128 14.46 11.96 23.61
C ASP A 128 14.06 11.92 25.10
N THR A 129 14.70 11.02 25.84
CA THR A 129 14.58 10.90 27.31
C THR A 129 15.16 12.08 28.10
N SER A 130 15.64 13.12 27.41
CA SER A 130 16.28 14.32 27.97
C SER A 130 15.34 15.26 28.73
N SER A 131 14.02 15.13 28.49
CA SER A 131 12.96 15.89 29.17
C SER A 131 12.58 15.32 30.56
N THR A 132 12.98 14.09 30.87
CA THR A 132 12.57 13.38 32.10
C THR A 132 13.08 14.03 33.39
N LEU A 133 12.26 13.97 34.45
CA LEU A 133 12.55 14.61 35.75
C LEU A 133 12.95 13.63 36.86
N ILE A 134 13.16 12.34 36.52
CA ILE A 134 13.51 11.24 37.45
C ILE A 134 14.64 11.62 38.42
N TYR A 135 15.68 12.30 37.91
CA TYR A 135 16.89 12.68 38.65
C TYR A 135 16.86 14.11 39.20
N GLN A 136 15.75 14.83 39.06
CA GLN A 136 15.59 16.20 39.54
C GLN A 136 14.78 16.24 40.84
N ASP A 137 15.22 17.11 41.76
CA ASP A 137 14.51 17.33 43.01
C ASP A 137 13.14 18.00 42.74
N THR A 138 12.08 17.35 43.17
CA THR A 138 10.68 17.75 42.98
C THR A 138 9.88 17.38 44.21
N TRP A 139 8.72 18.00 44.42
CA TRP A 139 7.87 17.63 45.55
C TRP A 139 7.41 16.16 45.49
N LEU A 140 7.14 15.63 44.29
CA LEU A 140 6.85 14.20 44.10
C LEU A 140 8.02 13.30 44.50
N ALA A 141 9.25 13.63 44.08
CA ALA A 141 10.44 12.88 44.45
C ALA A 141 10.72 12.93 45.97
N GLN A 142 10.47 14.07 46.63
CA GLN A 142 10.58 14.22 48.09
C GLN A 142 9.58 13.34 48.85
N LEU A 143 8.33 13.23 48.38
CA LEU A 143 7.35 12.30 48.96
C LEU A 143 7.75 10.85 48.68
N LYS A 144 8.13 10.49 47.44
CA LYS A 144 8.52 9.11 47.11
C LYS A 144 9.75 8.64 47.90
N ALA A 145 10.72 9.53 48.15
CA ALA A 145 11.90 9.26 48.95
C ALA A 145 11.62 8.99 50.45
N ARG A 146 10.40 9.30 50.92
CA ARG A 146 9.90 8.95 52.26
C ARG A 146 9.20 7.60 52.32
N GLY A 147 9.03 6.93 51.18
CA GLY A 147 8.19 5.75 51.04
C GLY A 147 6.70 6.09 50.94
N GLU A 148 6.34 7.32 50.57
CA GLU A 148 4.94 7.72 50.40
C GLU A 148 4.39 7.30 49.02
N HIS A 149 3.13 6.85 49.03
CA HIS A 149 2.46 6.28 47.87
C HIS A 149 1.82 7.38 47.00
N LEU A 150 2.03 7.32 45.68
CA LEU A 150 1.63 8.36 44.71
C LEU A 150 0.70 7.77 43.64
N VAL A 151 -0.39 8.46 43.33
CA VAL A 151 -1.41 8.08 42.32
C VAL A 151 -1.63 9.22 41.34
N MET A 152 -1.80 8.95 40.04
CA MET A 152 -1.98 9.98 39.00
C MET A 152 -2.93 9.54 37.89
N TYR A 153 -3.94 10.35 37.53
CA TYR A 153 -4.86 10.07 36.41
C TYR A 153 -5.03 11.29 35.49
N GLY A 154 -4.98 11.07 34.17
CA GLY A 154 -5.14 12.13 33.15
C GLY A 154 -3.97 12.21 32.18
N ASP A 155 -3.63 13.42 31.75
CA ASP A 155 -2.62 13.68 30.71
C ASP A 155 -1.29 12.91 30.89
N ASP A 156 -0.89 12.19 29.85
CA ASP A 156 0.27 11.30 29.84
C ASP A 156 1.62 12.03 29.94
N THR A 157 1.66 13.37 29.83
CA THR A 157 2.86 14.19 30.09
C THR A 157 3.40 13.96 31.49
N TRP A 158 2.55 13.70 32.49
CA TRP A 158 3.02 13.31 33.84
C TRP A 158 3.77 11.97 33.83
N LEU A 159 3.35 11.00 33.02
CA LEU A 159 4.01 9.70 32.91
C LEU A 159 5.32 9.80 32.11
N LYS A 160 5.38 10.71 31.13
CA LYS A 160 6.59 11.05 30.38
C LYS A 160 7.62 11.79 31.25
N LEU A 161 7.18 12.70 32.12
CA LEU A 161 8.06 13.44 33.04
C LEU A 161 8.52 12.59 34.24
N PHE A 162 7.65 11.73 34.78
CA PHE A 162 7.86 10.96 36.02
C PHE A 162 7.68 9.44 35.86
N PRO A 163 8.35 8.78 34.90
CA PRO A 163 8.17 7.36 34.64
C PRO A 163 8.55 6.51 35.87
N GLY A 164 7.66 5.61 36.28
CA GLY A 164 7.84 4.73 37.43
C GLY A 164 7.63 5.37 38.82
N MET A 165 7.22 6.64 38.89
CA MET A 165 7.03 7.35 40.16
C MET A 165 5.69 7.01 40.86
N PHE A 166 4.62 6.86 40.08
CA PHE A 166 3.28 6.53 40.54
C PHE A 166 3.06 5.01 40.65
N GLU A 167 2.24 4.59 41.61
CA GLU A 167 1.91 3.17 41.86
C GLU A 167 0.57 2.74 41.28
N ARG A 168 -0.33 3.71 41.06
CA ARG A 168 -1.52 3.58 40.22
C ARG A 168 -1.56 4.76 39.29
N ALA A 169 -1.68 4.49 37.99
CA ALA A 169 -1.89 5.53 37.00
C ALA A 169 -2.66 5.03 35.77
N ASP A 170 -3.26 5.99 35.05
CA ASP A 170 -4.03 5.82 33.81
C ASP A 170 -3.85 7.12 33.00
N GLY A 171 -3.47 6.99 31.74
CA GLY A 171 -2.90 8.08 30.94
C GLY A 171 -3.75 8.42 29.70
N THR A 172 -4.03 9.70 29.48
CA THR A 172 -4.71 10.21 28.27
C THR A 172 -3.74 10.97 27.35
N THR A 173 -3.93 10.86 26.04
CA THR A 173 -3.03 11.47 25.05
C THR A 173 -3.56 12.81 24.55
N SER A 174 -2.84 13.88 24.84
CA SER A 174 -3.29 15.28 24.66
C SER A 174 -3.30 15.79 23.21
N PHE A 175 -3.02 14.93 22.22
CA PHE A 175 -3.01 15.30 20.79
C PHE A 175 -4.41 15.25 20.12
N PHE A 176 -5.41 14.64 20.74
CA PHE A 176 -6.75 14.43 20.14
C PHE A 176 -7.75 15.54 20.52
N VAL A 177 -7.42 16.79 20.17
CA VAL A 177 -8.20 18.03 20.42
C VAL A 177 -9.68 17.96 19.97
N SER A 178 -10.05 16.99 19.13
CA SER A 178 -11.45 16.77 18.75
C SER A 178 -12.35 16.26 19.88
N ASP A 179 -11.82 15.54 20.88
CA ASP A 179 -12.55 15.09 22.07
C ASP A 179 -12.25 15.97 23.29
N PHE A 180 -13.29 16.39 24.01
CA PHE A 180 -13.20 17.10 25.29
C PHE A 180 -14.09 16.45 26.37
N SER A 181 -14.44 15.18 26.19
CA SER A 181 -15.40 14.46 27.03
C SER A 181 -14.88 13.09 27.46
N GLU A 182 -14.30 12.28 26.58
CA GLU A 182 -13.74 10.98 26.96
C GLU A 182 -12.46 11.14 27.78
N VAL A 183 -11.60 12.10 27.42
CA VAL A 183 -10.39 12.47 28.19
C VAL A 183 -10.68 12.79 29.66
N ASP A 184 -11.72 13.58 29.94
CA ASP A 184 -12.06 14.02 31.30
C ASP A 184 -12.87 12.94 32.06
N ASN A 185 -13.65 12.11 31.34
CA ASN A 185 -14.28 10.92 31.92
C ASN A 185 -13.25 9.84 32.32
N ASN A 186 -12.10 9.75 31.62
CA ASN A 186 -11.01 8.85 31.99
C ASN A 186 -10.48 9.16 33.40
N VAL A 187 -10.28 10.44 33.74
CA VAL A 187 -9.91 10.86 35.10
C VAL A 187 -11.06 10.62 36.08
N THR A 188 -12.26 11.10 35.73
CA THR A 188 -13.39 11.20 36.66
C THR A 188 -13.91 9.83 37.13
N ARG A 189 -13.84 8.78 36.29
CA ARG A 189 -14.29 7.42 36.64
C ARG A 189 -13.55 6.80 37.83
N HIS A 190 -12.31 7.22 38.09
CA HIS A 190 -11.48 6.66 39.16
C HIS A 190 -11.67 7.36 40.51
N ILE A 191 -12.11 8.63 40.51
CA ILE A 191 -12.19 9.48 41.70
C ILE A 191 -12.99 8.85 42.86
N PRO A 192 -14.20 8.30 42.67
CA PRO A 192 -14.97 7.73 43.78
C PRO A 192 -14.27 6.55 44.46
N ASN A 193 -13.51 5.76 43.70
CA ASN A 193 -12.78 4.60 44.22
C ASN A 193 -11.54 5.03 45.00
N GLU A 194 -10.81 6.05 44.54
CA GLU A 194 -9.60 6.52 45.24
C GLU A 194 -9.91 7.37 46.47
N LEU A 195 -10.98 8.17 46.49
CA LEU A 195 -11.39 8.92 47.69
C LEU A 195 -11.75 7.99 48.87
N LEU A 196 -12.36 6.82 48.58
CA LEU A 196 -12.65 5.79 49.59
C LEU A 196 -11.40 5.04 50.08
N ARG A 197 -10.23 5.24 49.47
CA ARG A 197 -8.98 4.56 49.84
C ARG A 197 -8.11 5.43 50.74
N ASN A 198 -7.47 4.78 51.70
CA ASN A 198 -6.56 5.43 52.64
C ASN A 198 -5.07 5.21 52.30
N ASP A 199 -4.74 4.41 51.28
CA ASP A 199 -3.38 3.89 50.99
C ASP A 199 -2.45 4.85 50.23
N TRP A 200 -2.95 5.95 49.66
CA TRP A 200 -2.14 6.97 48.96
C TRP A 200 -1.81 8.20 49.83
N SER A 201 -0.68 8.86 49.60
CA SER A 201 -0.34 10.16 50.21
C SER A 201 -0.63 11.34 49.28
N ALA A 202 -0.32 11.19 47.99
CA ALA A 202 -0.61 12.18 46.97
C ALA A 202 -1.46 11.58 45.85
N PHE A 203 -2.54 12.27 45.50
CA PHE A 203 -3.42 11.92 44.39
C PHE A 203 -3.48 13.08 43.38
N ILE A 204 -2.92 12.86 42.19
CA ILE A 204 -2.78 13.83 41.11
C ILE A 204 -3.86 13.57 40.05
N MET A 205 -4.47 14.63 39.53
CA MET A 205 -5.43 14.58 38.45
C MET A 205 -5.09 15.66 37.42
N HIS A 206 -5.15 15.35 36.12
CA HIS A 206 -4.95 16.35 35.07
C HIS A 206 -6.05 16.27 33.98
N TYR A 207 -6.88 17.31 33.93
CA TYR A 207 -8.02 17.45 33.02
C TYR A 207 -7.65 18.27 31.78
N LEU A 208 -8.14 17.87 30.60
CA LEU A 208 -7.75 18.44 29.29
C LEU A 208 -8.91 19.12 28.54
N GLY A 209 -10.17 18.79 28.87
CA GLY A 209 -11.31 19.22 28.06
C GLY A 209 -11.57 20.72 28.02
N LEU A 210 -10.92 21.52 28.88
CA LEU A 210 -11.05 22.98 28.91
C LEU A 210 -10.16 23.63 27.82
N ASP A 211 -8.88 23.24 27.74
CA ASP A 211 -7.99 23.63 26.65
C ASP A 211 -8.51 23.14 25.28
N HIS A 212 -8.94 21.87 25.20
CA HIS A 212 -9.48 21.30 23.95
C HIS A 212 -10.72 22.07 23.42
N ILE A 213 -11.56 22.65 24.30
CA ILE A 213 -12.66 23.56 23.89
C ILE A 213 -12.10 24.91 23.44
N GLY A 214 -11.05 25.41 24.11
CA GLY A 214 -10.30 26.62 23.76
C GLY A 214 -9.77 26.58 22.34
N HIS A 215 -8.89 25.62 22.02
CA HIS A 215 -8.37 25.42 20.67
C HIS A 215 -9.44 25.24 19.59
N LYS A 216 -10.55 24.57 19.92
CA LYS A 216 -11.60 24.21 18.97
C LYS A 216 -12.60 25.34 18.69
N THR A 217 -12.84 26.23 19.66
CA THR A 217 -13.95 27.22 19.63
C THR A 217 -13.70 28.55 20.37
N GLY A 218 -12.53 28.75 20.98
CA GLY A 218 -12.17 29.93 21.78
C GLY A 218 -12.73 29.92 23.22
N PRO A 219 -12.20 30.77 24.12
CA PRO A 219 -12.61 30.83 25.53
C PRO A 219 -14.08 31.21 25.74
N HIS A 220 -14.69 31.93 24.80
CA HIS A 220 -16.10 32.36 24.86
C HIS A 220 -17.07 31.36 24.20
N SER A 221 -16.63 30.11 24.00
CA SER A 221 -17.45 29.02 23.46
C SER A 221 -18.67 28.72 24.35
N PRO A 222 -19.86 28.44 23.79
CA PRO A 222 -21.04 28.07 24.58
C PRO A 222 -20.85 26.74 25.35
N TYR A 223 -19.90 25.90 24.94
CA TYR A 223 -19.53 24.68 25.66
C TYR A 223 -18.69 24.94 26.91
N MET A 224 -18.02 26.10 27.00
CA MET A 224 -17.05 26.38 28.07
C MET A 224 -17.73 26.47 29.44
N VAL A 225 -18.88 27.15 29.53
CA VAL A 225 -19.67 27.23 30.77
C VAL A 225 -20.19 25.85 31.18
N THR A 226 -20.51 24.95 30.24
CA THR A 226 -20.86 23.56 30.55
C THR A 226 -19.69 22.80 31.17
N LYS A 227 -18.48 22.97 30.64
CA LYS A 227 -17.25 22.38 31.20
C LYS A 227 -16.90 22.97 32.57
N HIS A 228 -17.18 24.25 32.83
CA HIS A 228 -17.06 24.84 34.16
C HIS A 228 -17.92 24.11 35.22
N TYR A 229 -19.20 23.84 34.92
CA TYR A 229 -20.09 23.09 35.83
C TYR A 229 -19.59 21.66 36.11
N GLU A 230 -19.01 21.00 35.10
CA GLU A 230 -18.44 19.65 35.21
C GLU A 230 -17.27 19.64 36.20
N MET A 231 -16.33 20.57 36.04
CA MET A 231 -15.16 20.72 36.92
C MET A 231 -15.55 21.16 38.35
N ASP A 232 -16.52 22.06 38.49
CA ASP A 232 -17.06 22.47 39.80
C ASP A 232 -17.78 21.32 40.52
N THR A 233 -18.43 20.43 39.76
CA THR A 233 -19.03 19.19 40.31
C THR A 233 -17.96 18.23 40.84
N ILE A 234 -16.81 18.13 40.17
CA ILE A 234 -15.66 17.33 40.64
C ILE A 234 -15.08 17.94 41.93
N VAL A 235 -14.92 19.27 41.99
CA VAL A 235 -14.50 19.99 43.21
C VAL A 235 -15.48 19.74 44.37
N ASN A 236 -16.79 19.79 44.11
CA ASN A 236 -17.83 19.49 45.09
C ASN A 236 -17.75 18.06 45.62
N ASN A 237 -17.56 17.07 44.74
CA ASN A 237 -17.41 15.66 45.13
C ASN A 237 -16.18 15.46 46.03
N ILE A 238 -15.01 15.99 45.61
CA ILE A 238 -13.76 15.90 46.38
C ILE A 238 -13.90 16.56 47.76
N TYR A 239 -14.41 17.79 47.81
CA TYR A 239 -14.58 18.51 49.06
C TYR A 239 -15.58 17.83 50.00
N THR A 240 -16.68 17.30 49.45
CA THR A 240 -17.69 16.54 50.21
C THR A 240 -17.08 15.29 50.85
N SER A 241 -16.25 14.53 50.11
CA SER A 241 -15.52 13.39 50.69
C SER A 241 -14.47 13.82 51.73
N MET A 242 -13.84 14.99 51.59
CA MET A 242 -12.92 15.54 52.61
C MET A 242 -13.61 15.91 53.94
N GLU A 243 -14.92 16.21 53.92
CA GLU A 243 -15.71 16.43 55.14
C GLU A 243 -16.32 15.13 55.71
N GLN A 244 -16.60 14.13 54.86
CA GLN A 244 -17.26 12.88 55.26
C GLN A 244 -16.29 11.77 55.70
N GLU A 245 -15.15 11.60 55.01
CA GLU A 245 -14.22 10.49 55.23
C GLU A 245 -13.13 10.83 56.26
N GLU A 246 -13.00 10.04 57.33
CA GLU A 246 -12.08 10.31 58.45
C GLU A 246 -10.62 10.40 57.98
N HIS A 247 -10.18 9.55 57.05
CA HIS A 247 -8.83 9.57 56.49
C HIS A 247 -8.55 10.76 55.55
N LEU A 248 -9.57 11.53 55.16
CA LEU A 248 -9.42 12.71 54.30
C LEU A 248 -9.49 14.05 55.04
N GLN A 249 -9.93 14.09 56.31
CA GLN A 249 -10.01 15.33 57.12
C GLN A 249 -8.68 16.08 57.28
N SER A 250 -7.55 15.39 57.06
CA SER A 250 -6.20 15.97 57.09
C SER A 250 -5.60 16.19 55.69
N THR A 251 -6.43 16.34 54.66
CA THR A 251 -6.01 16.55 53.26
C THR A 251 -5.95 18.02 52.90
N LEU A 252 -4.93 18.37 52.10
CA LEU A 252 -4.86 19.60 51.32
C LEU A 252 -5.34 19.32 49.90
N PHE A 253 -6.33 20.05 49.40
CA PHE A 253 -6.70 20.00 47.99
C PHE A 253 -6.17 21.25 47.28
N VAL A 254 -5.36 21.08 46.24
CA VAL A 254 -4.89 22.16 45.36
C VAL A 254 -5.58 22.01 44.01
N LEU A 255 -6.16 23.11 43.54
CA LEU A 255 -6.77 23.25 42.22
C LEU A 255 -6.02 24.36 41.47
N CYS A 256 -5.47 24.08 40.30
CA CYS A 256 -4.76 25.09 39.52
C CYS A 256 -4.85 24.90 38.00
N GLY A 257 -4.68 26.00 37.27
CA GLY A 257 -4.26 25.98 35.87
C GLY A 257 -2.75 26.00 35.74
N ASP A 258 -2.24 25.30 34.72
CA ASP A 258 -0.84 25.30 34.33
C ASP A 258 -0.54 26.45 33.34
N HIS A 259 -1.48 26.80 32.47
CA HIS A 259 -1.59 28.09 31.78
C HIS A 259 -3.06 28.52 31.66
N GLY A 260 -3.30 29.67 31.03
CA GLY A 260 -4.59 30.03 30.46
C GLY A 260 -4.55 29.96 28.93
N MET A 261 -5.39 30.77 28.27
CA MET A 261 -5.41 30.92 26.81
C MET A 261 -5.71 32.38 26.41
N ASN A 262 -5.26 32.80 25.24
CA ASN A 262 -5.66 34.09 24.66
C ASN A 262 -7.10 34.03 24.09
N ASP A 263 -7.67 35.17 23.71
CA ASP A 263 -9.09 35.23 23.30
C ASP A 263 -9.39 34.60 21.92
N ALA A 264 -8.34 34.16 21.19
CA ALA A 264 -8.48 33.32 20.00
C ALA A 264 -8.46 31.81 20.31
N GLY A 265 -8.22 31.40 21.58
CA GLY A 265 -8.08 29.99 21.96
C GLY A 265 -6.68 29.40 21.74
N ASN A 266 -5.65 30.25 21.63
CA ASN A 266 -4.25 29.83 21.53
C ASN A 266 -3.49 30.06 22.83
N HIS A 267 -2.37 29.36 23.00
CA HIS A 267 -1.45 29.51 24.12
C HIS A 267 0.01 29.29 23.65
N GLY A 268 0.97 29.31 24.58
CA GLY A 268 2.42 29.18 24.35
C GLY A 268 3.19 30.49 24.25
N GLY A 269 2.49 31.61 24.07
CA GLY A 269 3.02 32.97 23.99
C GLY A 269 3.25 33.63 25.34
N SER A 270 2.67 34.80 25.55
CA SER A 270 2.90 35.64 26.74
C SER A 270 1.78 36.66 27.05
N SER A 271 0.59 36.50 26.45
CA SER A 271 -0.53 37.40 26.73
C SER A 271 -1.04 37.27 28.16
N VAL A 272 -1.77 38.27 28.65
CA VAL A 272 -2.22 38.30 30.05
C VAL A 272 -3.21 37.18 30.37
N GLY A 273 -4.04 36.77 29.39
CA GLY A 273 -4.96 35.63 29.52
C GLY A 273 -4.23 34.28 29.64
N GLU A 274 -3.17 34.06 28.86
CA GLU A 274 -2.35 32.85 28.96
C GLU A 274 -1.54 32.76 30.25
N THR A 275 -1.03 33.91 30.71
CA THR A 275 -0.08 33.99 31.82
C THR A 275 -0.75 34.08 33.20
N SER A 276 -2.10 34.09 33.27
CA SER A 276 -2.88 34.30 34.51
C SER A 276 -3.85 33.16 34.87
N PRO A 277 -3.43 31.88 34.96
CA PRO A 277 -4.29 30.79 35.44
C PRO A 277 -4.82 30.97 36.87
N ALA A 278 -5.92 30.29 37.19
CA ALA A 278 -6.44 30.22 38.55
C ALA A 278 -5.57 29.33 39.45
N LEU A 279 -5.50 29.63 40.75
CA LEU A 279 -4.89 28.77 41.77
C LEU A 279 -5.64 28.87 43.10
N LEU A 280 -6.07 27.74 43.64
CA LEU A 280 -6.78 27.66 44.91
C LEU A 280 -6.17 26.59 45.82
N PHE A 281 -6.00 26.93 47.09
CA PHE A 281 -5.75 25.96 48.16
C PHE A 281 -7.05 25.76 48.94
N ILE A 282 -7.52 24.52 49.04
CA ILE A 282 -8.85 24.14 49.54
C ILE A 282 -8.69 23.12 50.67
N SER A 283 -9.33 23.36 51.82
CA SER A 283 -9.47 22.40 52.91
C SER A 283 -10.46 22.91 53.97
N PRO A 284 -11.29 22.05 54.59
CA PRO A 284 -12.11 22.44 55.74
C PRO A 284 -11.32 23.12 56.88
N LYS A 285 -10.03 22.76 57.06
CA LYS A 285 -9.15 23.40 58.06
C LYS A 285 -8.98 24.90 57.86
N PHE A 286 -9.07 25.43 56.63
CA PHE A 286 -8.86 26.87 56.37
C PHE A 286 -9.97 27.75 56.95
N GLN A 287 -11.16 27.20 57.23
CA GLN A 287 -12.23 27.93 57.92
C GLN A 287 -11.77 28.47 59.29
N ALA A 288 -10.82 27.79 59.96
CA ALA A 288 -10.24 28.24 61.22
C ALA A 288 -9.44 29.55 61.10
N LEU A 289 -8.93 29.88 59.91
CA LEU A 289 -8.23 31.13 59.60
C LEU A 289 -9.19 32.33 59.46
N LYS A 290 -10.51 32.09 59.37
CA LYS A 290 -11.57 33.12 59.25
C LYS A 290 -11.38 34.12 58.10
N SER A 291 -10.69 33.71 57.03
CA SER A 291 -10.32 34.59 55.91
C SER A 291 -11.33 34.53 54.74
N SER A 292 -12.62 34.73 55.02
CA SER A 292 -13.65 34.83 53.99
C SER A 292 -13.35 35.98 53.01
N ARG A 293 -13.47 35.71 51.71
CA ARG A 293 -13.23 36.68 50.63
C ARG A 293 -14.49 36.87 49.79
N GLN A 294 -14.60 38.00 49.11
CA GLN A 294 -15.66 38.23 48.13
C GLN A 294 -15.41 37.36 46.89
N SER A 295 -16.44 36.64 46.45
CA SER A 295 -16.43 35.80 45.26
C SER A 295 -17.88 35.54 44.82
N PRO A 296 -18.26 35.64 43.53
CA PRO A 296 -17.43 36.15 42.43
C PRO A 296 -16.96 37.59 42.65
N THR A 297 -15.99 38.03 41.86
CA THR A 297 -15.44 39.39 41.90
C THR A 297 -15.01 39.81 40.50
N ASP A 298 -14.98 41.12 40.25
CA ASP A 298 -14.38 41.67 39.04
C ASP A 298 -12.85 41.70 39.16
N SER A 299 -12.13 41.77 38.04
CA SER A 299 -10.67 41.86 38.01
C SER A 299 -10.16 43.27 38.31
N HIS A 300 -8.99 43.37 38.93
CA HIS A 300 -8.34 44.66 39.23
C HIS A 300 -7.54 45.22 38.05
N SER A 301 -6.98 44.31 37.24
CA SER A 301 -6.31 44.58 35.96
C SER A 301 -6.23 43.24 35.23
N ASP A 302 -6.72 43.17 34.00
CA ASP A 302 -6.61 42.06 33.03
C ASP A 302 -6.30 40.69 33.64
N PHE A 303 -7.35 39.91 33.92
CA PHE A 303 -7.30 38.57 34.52
C PHE A 303 -6.72 38.43 35.95
N GLN A 304 -6.29 39.52 36.61
CA GLN A 304 -5.89 39.48 38.02
C GLN A 304 -7.10 39.75 38.93
N TYR A 305 -7.57 38.72 39.65
CA TYR A 305 -8.74 38.79 40.55
C TYR A 305 -8.36 38.76 42.04
N TYR A 306 -7.26 38.10 42.39
CA TYR A 306 -6.73 38.04 43.76
C TYR A 306 -5.22 38.31 43.74
N ARG A 307 -4.56 38.10 44.88
CA ARG A 307 -3.11 38.23 44.99
C ARG A 307 -2.41 37.34 43.96
N THR A 308 -1.55 37.94 43.15
CA THR A 308 -0.68 37.22 42.22
C THR A 308 0.42 36.47 42.98
N VAL A 309 0.64 35.20 42.63
CA VAL A 309 1.75 34.36 43.12
C VAL A 309 2.42 33.67 41.93
N GLU A 310 3.71 33.35 42.05
CA GLU A 310 4.42 32.63 40.99
C GLU A 310 4.00 31.16 41.00
N GLN A 311 3.88 30.48 39.86
CA GLN A 311 3.69 29.01 39.88
C GLN A 311 4.81 28.28 40.63
N THR A 312 6.03 28.84 40.64
CA THR A 312 7.16 28.32 41.42
C THR A 312 6.93 28.38 42.93
N ASP A 313 6.04 29.24 43.44
CA ASP A 313 5.69 29.34 44.86
C ASP A 313 4.92 28.11 45.38
N ILE A 314 4.31 27.31 44.48
CA ILE A 314 3.53 26.12 44.85
C ILE A 314 4.44 25.07 45.52
N THR A 315 5.62 24.80 44.95
CA THR A 315 6.55 23.77 45.43
C THR A 315 7.02 23.97 46.88
N PRO A 316 7.56 25.13 47.31
CA PRO A 316 7.92 25.36 48.71
C PRO A 316 6.70 25.47 49.62
N THR A 317 5.54 25.87 49.09
CA THR A 317 4.28 25.92 49.87
C THR A 317 3.79 24.52 50.22
N LEU A 318 3.81 23.58 49.27
CA LEU A 318 3.60 22.16 49.54
C LEU A 318 4.65 21.59 50.51
N ALA A 319 5.93 21.95 50.33
CA ALA A 319 7.03 21.51 51.19
C ALA A 319 6.82 21.87 52.65
N GLY A 320 6.43 23.13 52.94
CA GLY A 320 6.07 23.53 54.29
C GLY A 320 4.82 22.80 54.81
N LEU A 321 3.72 22.80 54.05
CA LEU A 321 2.43 22.28 54.50
C LEU A 321 2.43 20.75 54.76
N LEU A 322 3.18 19.97 53.99
CA LEU A 322 3.34 18.52 54.13
C LEU A 322 4.62 18.15 54.92
N GLY A 323 5.43 19.15 55.29
CA GLY A 323 6.61 19.00 56.14
C GLY A 323 7.79 18.26 55.48
N PHE A 324 8.06 18.49 54.19
CA PHE A 324 9.23 17.96 53.47
C PHE A 324 10.25 19.06 53.10
N PRO A 325 11.54 18.71 52.84
CA PRO A 325 12.55 19.68 52.44
C PRO A 325 12.18 20.40 51.13
N ILE A 326 12.34 21.72 51.08
CA ILE A 326 12.15 22.48 49.84
C ILE A 326 13.16 21.98 48.79
N PRO A 327 12.74 21.57 47.58
CA PRO A 327 13.63 21.03 46.57
C PRO A 327 14.81 21.94 46.21
N LEU A 328 16.00 21.37 46.02
CA LEU A 328 17.28 22.09 45.89
C LEU A 328 17.32 23.17 44.79
N ASN A 329 16.52 23.01 43.73
CA ASN A 329 16.47 23.90 42.57
C ASN A 329 15.24 24.82 42.57
N SER A 330 14.47 24.84 43.66
CA SER A 330 13.28 25.69 43.80
C SER A 330 13.66 27.15 44.01
N LEU A 331 13.19 28.02 43.13
CA LEU A 331 13.26 29.48 43.23
C LEU A 331 12.00 30.10 43.88
N GLY A 332 10.99 29.27 44.15
CA GLY A 332 9.73 29.67 44.79
C GLY A 332 9.88 30.27 46.19
N VAL A 333 8.85 31.01 46.62
CA VAL A 333 8.72 31.52 47.99
C VAL A 333 7.40 31.04 48.58
N PHE A 334 7.40 30.60 49.84
CA PHE A 334 6.19 30.15 50.54
C PHE A 334 5.08 31.22 50.51
N VAL A 335 3.84 30.84 50.17
CA VAL A 335 2.68 31.75 50.10
C VAL A 335 2.25 32.16 51.52
N PRO A 336 2.43 33.43 51.93
CA PRO A 336 2.42 33.80 53.36
C PRO A 336 1.03 33.70 54.01
N GLU A 337 -0.06 33.79 53.24
CA GLU A 337 -1.44 33.56 53.72
C GLU A 337 -1.63 32.18 54.38
N LEU A 338 -0.81 31.18 54.01
CA LEU A 338 -0.88 29.81 54.53
C LEU A 338 -0.07 29.60 55.82
N LEU A 339 0.71 30.59 56.28
CA LEU A 339 1.49 30.50 57.52
C LEU A 339 0.61 30.45 58.78
N GLY A 340 -0.60 31.00 58.72
CA GLY A 340 -1.58 30.95 59.81
C GLY A 340 -2.03 29.53 60.19
N MET A 341 -1.67 28.51 59.40
CA MET A 341 -1.85 27.10 59.75
C MET A 341 -1.00 26.67 60.95
N TRP A 342 0.11 27.37 61.23
CA TRP A 342 0.93 27.14 62.42
C TRP A 342 0.64 28.18 63.50
N LYS A 343 0.56 27.73 64.75
CA LYS A 343 0.54 28.61 65.93
C LYS A 343 1.94 29.13 66.22
N LEU A 344 2.42 30.03 65.35
CA LEU A 344 3.57 30.86 65.62
C LEU A 344 3.24 31.74 66.84
N ASN A 345 4.13 31.80 67.83
CA ASN A 345 4.05 32.81 68.87
C ASN A 345 4.46 34.16 68.26
N ASP A 346 3.72 35.24 68.53
CA ASP A 346 3.81 36.56 67.87
C ASP A 346 5.13 37.37 68.10
N LEU A 347 6.26 36.72 68.41
CA LEU A 347 7.47 37.40 68.87
C LEU A 347 8.20 38.23 67.80
N TYR A 348 8.13 37.90 66.50
CA TYR A 348 9.00 38.50 65.47
C TYR A 348 8.34 38.80 64.09
N PRO A 349 7.13 39.39 64.02
CA PRO A 349 6.47 39.68 62.73
C PRO A 349 7.27 40.63 61.82
N GLU A 350 8.10 41.52 62.37
CA GLU A 350 8.98 42.39 61.57
C GLU A 350 10.10 41.60 60.88
N LEU A 351 10.69 40.60 61.56
CA LEU A 351 11.73 39.74 61.01
C LEU A 351 11.16 38.82 59.93
N GLU A 352 9.99 38.24 60.17
CA GLU A 352 9.25 37.46 59.19
C GLU A 352 8.95 38.29 57.93
N SER A 353 8.40 39.50 58.10
CA SER A 353 8.17 40.44 56.99
C SER A 353 9.46 40.86 56.27
N ALA A 354 10.58 40.98 56.97
CA ALA A 354 11.89 41.27 56.36
C ALA A 354 12.41 40.07 55.55
N LEU A 355 12.30 38.85 56.08
CA LEU A 355 12.68 37.61 55.40
C LEU A 355 11.82 37.37 54.15
N PHE A 356 10.50 37.57 54.19
CA PHE A 356 9.66 37.45 52.99
C PHE A 356 10.00 38.50 51.93
N ARG A 357 10.34 39.72 52.32
CA ARG A 357 10.83 40.76 51.37
C ARG A 357 12.18 40.39 50.76
N PHE A 358 13.10 39.83 51.54
CA PHE A 358 14.37 39.29 51.04
C PHE A 358 14.15 38.13 50.07
N LEU A 359 13.33 37.13 50.43
CA LEU A 359 13.02 35.97 49.60
C LEU A 359 12.34 36.36 48.28
N LYS A 360 11.34 37.25 48.30
CA LYS A 360 10.70 37.75 47.07
C LYS A 360 11.64 38.62 46.21
N LEU A 361 12.59 39.33 46.80
CA LEU A 361 13.64 40.03 46.05
C LEU A 361 14.63 39.03 45.41
N ALA A 362 15.06 38.01 46.17
CA ALA A 362 15.95 36.97 45.68
C ALA A 362 15.32 36.16 44.55
N GLN A 363 14.06 35.74 44.68
CA GLN A 363 13.28 35.11 43.61
C GLN A 363 13.23 35.99 42.36
N ARG A 364 12.94 37.29 42.48
CA ARG A 364 12.90 38.21 41.34
C ARG A 364 14.26 38.40 40.64
N VAL A 365 15.35 38.42 41.41
CA VAL A 365 16.71 38.51 40.84
C VAL A 365 17.08 37.20 40.15
N MET A 366 16.90 36.06 40.81
CA MET A 366 17.20 34.73 40.22
C MET A 366 16.27 34.40 39.04
N SER A 367 15.03 34.89 39.02
CA SER A 367 14.13 34.73 37.88
C SER A 367 14.59 35.55 36.67
N SER A 368 15.03 36.80 36.87
CA SER A 368 15.64 37.59 35.79
C SER A 368 16.94 36.96 35.27
N ALA A 369 17.71 36.27 36.12
CA ALA A 369 18.92 35.56 35.73
C ALA A 369 18.65 34.30 34.87
N ALA A 370 17.44 33.73 34.90
CA ALA A 370 17.06 32.67 33.97
C ALA A 370 16.95 33.13 32.51
N SER A 371 16.94 34.46 32.29
CA SER A 371 17.00 35.16 30.99
C SER A 371 18.31 35.93 30.79
N ASP A 372 19.36 35.65 31.57
CA ASP A 372 20.69 36.25 31.38
C ASP A 372 21.42 35.59 30.19
N TYR A 373 21.10 36.05 28.99
CA TYR A 373 21.73 35.61 27.76
C TYR A 373 23.24 35.90 27.80
N ASN A 374 24.06 35.01 27.23
CA ASN A 374 25.49 35.30 27.11
C ASN A 374 25.71 36.35 26.01
N LEU A 375 25.65 37.61 26.43
CA LEU A 375 25.82 38.81 25.60
C LEU A 375 27.12 38.80 24.80
N SER A 376 28.20 38.20 25.31
CA SER A 376 29.45 38.05 24.55
C SER A 376 29.27 37.14 23.33
N ASN A 377 28.59 36.01 23.50
CA ASN A 377 28.28 35.09 22.40
C ASN A 377 27.22 35.66 21.45
N LEU A 378 26.20 36.35 21.97
CA LEU A 378 25.21 37.06 21.13
C LEU A 378 25.88 38.15 20.28
N LEU A 379 26.71 39.01 20.89
CA LEU A 379 27.43 40.08 20.19
C LEU A 379 28.47 39.51 19.21
N LEU A 380 29.12 38.38 19.53
CA LEU A 380 30.01 37.70 18.59
C LEU A 380 29.24 37.09 17.41
N GLY A 381 28.09 36.45 17.66
CA GLY A 381 27.21 35.93 16.61
C GLY A 381 26.69 37.06 15.72
N LEU A 382 26.21 38.16 16.30
CA LEU A 382 25.82 39.38 15.59
C LEU A 382 26.99 40.03 14.83
N PHE A 383 28.21 39.98 15.35
CA PHE A 383 29.41 40.47 14.65
C PHE A 383 29.79 39.59 13.46
N ILE A 384 29.68 38.26 13.56
CA ILE A 384 29.90 37.35 12.43
C ILE A 384 28.77 37.53 11.40
N THR A 385 27.51 37.70 11.83
CA THR A 385 26.38 38.06 10.95
C THR A 385 26.62 39.41 10.27
N PHE A 386 27.12 40.42 10.99
CA PHE A 386 27.50 41.70 10.41
C PHE A 386 28.63 41.55 9.38
N LEU A 387 29.61 40.67 9.62
CA LEU A 387 30.67 40.34 8.66
C LEU A 387 30.12 39.59 7.43
N VAL A 388 29.17 38.67 7.60
CA VAL A 388 28.43 38.00 6.51
C VAL A 388 27.65 39.02 5.67
N VAL A 389 26.95 39.95 6.33
CA VAL A 389 26.26 41.06 5.67
C VAL A 389 27.28 41.93 4.93
N LEU A 390 28.42 42.29 5.54
CA LEU A 390 29.44 43.14 4.92
C LEU A 390 30.17 42.45 3.75
N LEU A 391 30.37 41.13 3.79
CA LEU A 391 30.94 40.33 2.69
C LEU A 391 29.95 40.15 1.53
N SER A 392 28.66 39.99 1.81
CA SER A 392 27.61 39.95 0.78
C SER A 392 27.20 41.33 0.28
N PHE A 393 27.41 42.39 1.08
CA PHE A 393 26.95 43.76 0.78
C PHE A 393 27.43 44.28 -0.58
N PRO A 394 28.69 44.11 -1.05
CA PRO A 394 29.07 44.54 -2.39
C PRO A 394 28.23 43.90 -3.50
N THR A 395 27.87 42.62 -3.35
CA THR A 395 27.03 41.88 -4.30
C THR A 395 25.55 42.30 -4.19
N THR A 396 25.04 42.39 -2.97
CA THR A 396 23.65 42.80 -2.69
C THR A 396 23.42 44.28 -3.05
N TYR A 397 24.38 45.16 -2.76
CA TYR A 397 24.37 46.57 -3.11
C TYR A 397 24.45 46.79 -4.62
N THR A 398 25.30 46.06 -5.35
CA THR A 398 25.29 46.16 -6.82
C THR A 398 23.99 45.64 -7.43
N LEU A 399 23.31 44.68 -6.78
CA LEU A 399 21.97 44.25 -7.18
C LEU A 399 20.89 45.31 -6.86
N LEU A 400 20.92 45.91 -5.66
CA LEU A 400 19.97 46.93 -5.20
C LEU A 400 20.13 48.28 -5.91
N SER A 401 21.37 48.76 -6.12
CA SER A 401 21.64 50.03 -6.79
C SER A 401 21.26 49.99 -8.27
N ASN A 402 21.35 48.81 -8.90
CA ASN A 402 20.86 48.58 -10.25
C ASN A 402 19.32 48.43 -10.34
N SER A 403 18.59 48.38 -9.21
CA SER A 403 17.14 48.13 -9.15
C SER A 403 16.31 49.23 -8.45
N GLY A 404 16.86 50.44 -8.31
CA GLY A 404 16.10 51.68 -8.10
C GLY A 404 15.10 51.64 -6.94
N HIS A 405 13.82 51.97 -7.22
CA HIS A 405 12.78 52.01 -6.18
C HIS A 405 12.49 50.64 -5.56
N ALA A 406 12.65 49.54 -6.29
CA ALA A 406 12.54 48.19 -5.72
C ALA A 406 13.68 47.94 -4.73
N GLY A 407 14.88 48.44 -5.01
CA GLY A 407 16.03 48.38 -4.09
C GLY A 407 15.80 49.17 -2.80
N THR A 408 15.28 50.41 -2.89
CA THR A 408 14.87 51.16 -1.68
C THR A 408 13.70 50.50 -0.95
N PHE A 409 12.74 49.92 -1.70
CA PHE A 409 11.60 49.24 -1.11
C PHE A 409 12.07 48.04 -0.27
N TYR A 410 12.88 47.17 -0.87
CA TYR A 410 13.45 45.99 -0.23
C TYR A 410 14.33 46.36 0.98
N ALA A 411 15.14 47.42 0.88
CA ALA A 411 15.95 47.90 1.99
C ALA A 411 15.12 48.37 3.20
N LEU A 412 13.99 49.06 2.99
CA LEU A 412 13.11 49.45 4.10
C LEU A 412 12.19 48.31 4.55
N SER A 413 11.75 47.41 3.66
CA SER A 413 11.09 46.16 4.07
C SER A 413 11.98 45.36 5.02
N ILE A 414 13.29 45.24 4.74
CA ILE A 414 14.26 44.63 5.66
C ILE A 414 14.37 45.39 6.98
N LEU A 415 14.36 46.73 6.97
CA LEU A 415 14.37 47.53 8.21
C LEU A 415 13.08 47.38 9.03
N CYS A 416 11.91 47.31 8.38
CA CYS A 416 10.64 47.01 9.06
C CYS A 416 10.59 45.57 9.58
N TYR A 417 11.18 44.61 8.87
CA TYR A 417 11.36 43.23 9.35
C TYR A 417 12.21 43.23 10.63
N GLY A 418 13.37 43.87 10.58
CA GLY A 418 14.28 43.99 11.72
C GLY A 418 13.68 44.76 12.90
N ALA A 419 12.77 45.71 12.65
CA ALA A 419 12.04 46.43 13.71
C ALA A 419 10.94 45.57 14.36
N MET A 420 10.19 44.79 13.58
CA MET A 420 9.16 43.89 14.11
C MET A 420 9.75 42.75 14.93
N MET A 421 10.90 42.19 14.52
CA MET A 421 11.55 41.06 15.21
C MET A 421 11.99 41.36 16.67
N PHE A 422 11.80 42.59 17.16
CA PHE A 422 12.00 42.98 18.56
C PHE A 422 10.72 43.46 19.27
N ALA A 423 9.58 43.52 18.58
CA ALA A 423 8.28 43.94 19.12
C ALA A 423 7.38 42.71 19.34
N SER A 424 7.53 42.04 20.49
CA SER A 424 6.97 40.70 20.74
C SER A 424 5.47 40.53 20.48
N SER A 425 4.66 41.58 20.67
CA SER A 425 3.21 41.53 20.41
C SER A 425 2.82 41.62 18.94
N TYR A 426 3.71 42.06 18.04
CA TYR A 426 3.42 42.21 16.61
C TYR A 426 3.70 40.94 15.80
N VAL A 427 4.32 39.92 16.41
CA VAL A 427 4.63 38.64 15.76
C VAL A 427 3.34 37.87 15.42
N GLU A 428 2.35 37.88 16.31
CA GLU A 428 1.03 37.27 16.06
C GLU A 428 0.22 38.05 15.01
N GLU A 429 0.41 39.36 14.92
CA GLU A 429 -0.15 40.22 13.88
C GLU A 429 0.72 40.32 12.61
N GLU A 430 1.71 39.44 12.38
CA GLU A 430 2.61 39.56 11.23
C GLU A 430 1.88 39.66 9.88
N GLN A 431 0.78 38.93 9.67
CA GLN A 431 -0.04 39.07 8.45
C GLN A 431 -0.78 40.41 8.36
N GLN A 432 -1.19 41.00 9.50
CA GLN A 432 -1.72 42.37 9.52
C GLN A 432 -0.59 43.35 9.22
N PHE A 433 0.48 43.38 10.01
CA PHE A 433 1.57 44.34 9.79
C PHE A 433 2.21 44.19 8.42
N TRP A 434 2.40 43.00 7.86
CA TRP A 434 2.96 42.90 6.50
C TRP A 434 2.03 43.52 5.45
N ASN A 435 0.71 43.40 5.59
CA ASN A 435 -0.24 44.14 4.74
C ASN A 435 -0.24 45.66 5.04
N TRP A 436 -0.32 46.04 6.32
CA TRP A 436 -0.38 47.44 6.76
C TRP A 436 0.91 48.20 6.45
N ALA A 437 2.08 47.60 6.62
CA ALA A 437 3.39 48.18 6.33
C ALA A 437 3.77 48.08 4.85
N PHE A 438 3.28 47.08 4.09
CA PHE A 438 3.29 47.17 2.63
C PHE A 438 2.50 48.41 2.16
N THR A 439 1.33 48.63 2.76
CA THR A 439 0.45 49.79 2.48
C THR A 439 0.98 51.12 3.05
N ALA A 440 1.67 51.10 4.19
CA ALA A 440 2.13 52.29 4.91
C ALA A 440 3.60 52.61 4.63
N TRP A 441 4.40 51.72 4.06
CA TRP A 441 5.65 52.07 3.37
C TRP A 441 5.36 52.67 2.00
N ALA A 442 4.27 52.24 1.35
CA ALA A 442 3.65 53.00 0.25
C ALA A 442 3.07 54.38 0.69
N PHE A 443 3.27 54.79 1.96
CA PHE A 443 2.88 56.10 2.50
C PHE A 443 4.03 56.87 3.21
N TYR A 444 4.77 56.25 4.14
CA TYR A 444 5.82 56.83 5.02
C TYR A 444 7.15 57.13 4.31
N LEU A 445 7.10 57.56 3.06
CA LEU A 445 8.22 58.31 2.47
C LEU A 445 8.22 59.76 3.08
N HIS A 446 8.50 59.94 4.42
CA HIS A 446 8.08 61.11 5.30
C HIS A 446 8.97 61.68 6.52
N VAL A 447 8.61 61.60 7.84
CA VAL A 447 8.83 62.65 8.97
C VAL A 447 9.95 62.48 10.10
N LYS A 448 9.95 63.26 11.25
CA LYS A 448 11.17 63.58 12.12
C LYS A 448 11.05 64.34 13.52
N THR A 449 11.98 64.12 14.52
CA THR A 449 12.67 65.04 15.55
C THR A 449 12.27 65.32 17.08
N TYR A 450 13.26 65.28 18.06
CA TYR A 450 13.70 66.30 19.13
C TYR A 450 13.44 66.28 20.73
N TYR A 451 14.53 66.37 21.57
CA TYR A 451 14.82 67.17 22.85
C TYR A 451 14.96 66.69 24.38
N LEU A 452 14.88 67.57 25.43
CA LEU A 452 15.71 67.67 26.73
C LEU A 452 15.02 68.40 27.98
N ASP A 453 15.44 68.61 29.28
CA ASP A 453 16.54 68.27 30.31
C ASP A 453 16.17 68.69 31.82
N GLN A 454 17.09 68.70 32.85
CA GLN A 454 16.93 68.86 34.36
C GLN A 454 16.91 70.30 35.03
N LEU A 455 16.67 70.33 36.38
CA LEU A 455 17.37 71.12 37.45
C LEU A 455 16.86 72.54 37.85
N ILE A 456 16.52 72.76 39.15
CA ILE A 456 16.16 74.09 39.76
C ILE A 456 16.64 74.40 41.24
N PRO A 457 16.31 73.63 42.31
CA PRO A 457 15.79 74.22 43.58
C PRO A 457 16.60 75.18 44.51
N SER A 458 17.57 74.70 45.31
CA SER A 458 17.83 75.12 46.72
C SER A 458 18.33 76.55 47.04
N ILE A 459 18.30 77.50 46.10
CA ILE A 459 18.97 78.81 46.20
C ILE A 459 18.07 79.92 46.78
N LYS A 460 16.75 79.69 46.85
CA LYS A 460 15.77 80.81 46.81
C LYS A 460 15.41 81.48 48.15
N GLU A 461 15.42 80.78 49.27
CA GLU A 461 14.61 81.20 50.44
C GLU A 461 15.25 82.30 51.31
N TYR A 462 16.53 82.18 51.69
CA TYR A 462 17.18 83.10 52.63
C TYR A 462 17.89 84.30 51.97
N SER A 463 17.76 84.48 50.65
CA SER A 463 18.45 85.53 49.89
C SER A 463 17.91 86.96 50.12
N ILE A 464 16.74 87.11 50.74
CA ILE A 464 15.93 88.34 50.68
C ILE A 464 16.06 89.23 51.94
N GLY A 465 16.46 88.67 53.09
CA GLY A 465 16.47 89.34 54.41
C GLY A 465 17.75 90.13 54.74
N ASN A 466 18.05 91.20 54.01
CA ASN A 466 19.36 91.88 54.07
C ASN A 466 19.63 92.68 55.37
N ARG A 467 20.03 92.00 56.47
CA ARG A 467 20.39 92.58 57.79
C ARG A 467 21.65 91.95 58.42
N THR A 468 22.69 91.70 57.62
CA THR A 468 23.92 90.99 58.02
C THR A 468 24.68 91.60 59.21
N SER A 469 24.65 92.94 59.37
CA SER A 469 25.32 93.63 60.48
C SER A 469 24.73 93.29 61.85
N GLN A 470 23.41 93.11 61.95
CA GLN A 470 22.75 92.72 63.20
C GLN A 470 23.08 91.26 63.56
N LEU A 471 23.15 90.35 62.57
CA LEU A 471 23.51 88.95 62.79
C LEU A 471 24.89 88.81 63.45
N LEU A 472 25.91 89.49 62.93
CA LEU A 472 27.27 89.48 63.47
C LEU A 472 27.36 90.11 64.87
N GLN A 473 26.66 91.23 65.09
CA GLN A 473 26.69 91.92 66.38
C GLN A 473 25.98 91.13 67.49
N THR A 474 24.94 90.35 67.15
CA THR A 474 24.30 89.41 68.08
C THR A 474 25.17 88.20 68.38
N LEU A 475 25.76 87.56 67.35
CA LEU A 475 26.67 86.42 67.51
C LEU A 475 27.86 86.75 68.42
N SER A 476 28.52 87.90 68.20
CA SER A 476 29.73 88.25 68.95
C SER A 476 29.46 88.61 70.42
N ARG A 477 28.25 89.10 70.76
CA ARG A 477 27.87 89.40 72.15
C ARG A 477 27.53 88.12 72.93
N PHE A 478 26.91 87.15 72.28
CA PHE A 478 26.54 85.88 72.90
C PHE A 478 27.75 85.04 73.37
N ALA A 479 28.91 85.22 72.72
CA ALA A 479 30.15 84.53 73.11
C ALA A 479 30.72 85.03 74.45
N GLY A 480 30.97 86.34 74.58
CA GLY A 480 31.67 86.89 75.75
C GLY A 480 30.92 86.73 77.07
N ASP A 481 29.59 86.83 77.05
CA ASP A 481 28.74 86.62 78.24
C ASP A 481 28.80 85.15 78.74
N LYS A 482 29.31 84.20 77.95
CA LYS A 482 29.46 82.77 78.33
C LYS A 482 30.82 82.40 78.93
N GLU A 483 31.88 83.16 78.70
CA GLU A 483 33.21 82.83 79.23
C GLU A 483 33.37 83.23 80.70
N ALA A 484 32.83 84.38 81.11
CA ALA A 484 32.88 84.85 82.50
C ALA A 484 32.08 83.97 83.50
N GLU A 485 31.05 83.27 83.02
CA GLU A 485 30.24 82.34 83.84
C GLU A 485 31.01 81.05 84.19
N ILE A 486 31.97 80.64 83.35
CA ILE A 486 32.75 79.42 83.50
C ILE A 486 33.85 79.58 84.57
N GLU A 487 34.51 80.75 84.62
CA GLU A 487 35.66 80.99 85.51
C GLU A 487 35.30 80.93 87.01
N ILE A 488 34.08 81.37 87.36
CA ILE A 488 33.57 81.34 88.74
C ILE A 488 33.34 79.89 89.20
N ILE A 489 32.82 79.02 88.32
CA ILE A 489 32.51 77.61 88.62
C ILE A 489 33.80 76.80 88.88
N CYS A 490 34.88 77.10 88.17
CA CYS A 490 36.16 76.39 88.31
C CYS A 490 36.77 76.46 89.71
N ASN A 491 36.65 77.59 90.41
CA ASN A 491 37.30 77.78 91.71
C ASN A 491 36.58 77.07 92.87
N THR A 492 35.27 76.81 92.77
CA THR A 492 34.50 76.18 93.86
C THR A 492 34.77 74.67 93.97
N ASN A 493 35.07 74.00 92.84
CA ASN A 493 35.11 72.53 92.76
C ASN A 493 36.51 71.92 92.94
N HIS A 494 37.53 72.72 93.27
CA HIS A 494 38.94 72.29 93.24
C HIS A 494 39.25 71.10 94.18
N GLN A 495 38.60 71.04 95.35
CA GLN A 495 38.85 69.97 96.34
C GLN A 495 38.24 68.62 95.92
N GLU A 496 37.05 68.63 95.32
CA GLU A 496 36.46 67.43 94.70
C GLU A 496 37.29 67.02 93.49
N PHE A 497 37.68 67.97 92.63
CA PHE A 497 38.53 67.71 91.47
C PHE A 497 39.84 66.97 91.82
N VAL A 498 40.57 67.40 92.86
CA VAL A 498 41.79 66.69 93.32
C VAL A 498 41.46 65.28 93.84
N THR A 499 40.29 65.08 94.44
CA THR A 499 39.85 63.77 94.93
C THR A 499 39.47 62.84 93.77
N SER A 500 38.73 63.34 92.78
CA SER A 500 38.39 62.64 91.53
C SER A 500 39.61 62.36 90.66
N VAL A 501 40.62 63.24 90.65
CA VAL A 501 41.90 63.01 89.95
C VAL A 501 42.69 61.86 90.61
N ASN A 502 42.69 61.75 91.94
CA ASN A 502 43.30 60.61 92.63
C ASN A 502 42.51 59.30 92.40
N GLN A 503 41.18 59.36 92.30
CA GLN A 503 40.37 58.22 91.86
C GLN A 503 40.66 57.84 90.40
N LEU A 504 40.76 58.82 89.49
CA LEU A 504 41.14 58.60 88.08
C LEU A 504 42.54 58.02 87.92
N LEU A 505 43.50 58.37 88.79
CA LEU A 505 44.84 57.77 88.79
C LEU A 505 44.82 56.31 89.25
N ARG A 506 44.06 55.98 90.31
CA ARG A 506 43.84 54.58 90.73
C ARG A 506 43.03 53.78 89.70
N ILE A 507 42.06 54.40 89.05
CA ILE A 507 41.34 53.80 87.92
C ILE A 507 42.31 53.59 86.75
N ARG A 508 43.24 54.50 86.47
CA ARG A 508 44.26 54.31 85.43
C ARG A 508 45.20 53.15 85.75
N GLU A 509 45.65 53.00 87.00
CA GLU A 509 46.42 51.81 87.43
C GLU A 509 45.59 50.53 87.31
N GLY A 510 44.32 50.56 87.74
CA GLY A 510 43.39 49.44 87.59
C GLY A 510 43.10 49.08 86.13
N THR A 511 42.96 50.07 85.23
CA THR A 511 42.78 49.87 83.79
C THR A 511 44.06 49.35 83.14
N VAL A 512 45.25 49.79 83.58
CA VAL A 512 46.52 49.22 83.11
C VAL A 512 46.65 47.76 83.54
N SER A 513 46.34 47.43 84.80
CA SER A 513 46.26 46.06 85.31
C SER A 513 45.26 45.22 84.50
N LEU A 514 44.06 45.75 84.26
CA LEU A 514 43.02 45.07 83.49
C LEU A 514 43.42 44.89 82.02
N THR A 515 44.14 45.83 81.40
CA THR A 515 44.70 45.62 80.06
C THR A 515 45.81 44.59 80.06
N SER A 516 46.57 44.41 81.16
CA SER A 516 47.54 43.31 81.29
C SER A 516 46.81 41.97 81.39
N GLU A 517 45.81 41.85 82.26
CA GLU A 517 45.00 40.64 82.38
C GLU A 517 44.23 40.32 81.10
N ILE A 518 43.73 41.32 80.37
CA ILE A 518 43.11 41.16 79.06
C ILE A 518 44.15 40.77 77.99
N LEU A 519 45.39 41.27 78.04
CA LEU A 519 46.46 40.86 77.13
C LEU A 519 46.93 39.43 77.40
N ASP A 520 47.10 39.04 78.65
CA ASP A 520 47.47 37.67 79.06
C ASP A 520 46.33 36.69 78.75
N LEU A 521 45.07 37.08 78.99
CA LEU A 521 43.89 36.31 78.59
C LEU A 521 43.76 36.21 77.07
N ASN A 522 44.04 37.28 76.33
CA ASN A 522 44.05 37.27 74.86
C ASN A 522 45.20 36.40 74.31
N GLN A 523 46.39 36.42 74.90
CA GLN A 523 47.47 35.47 74.55
C GLN A 523 47.11 34.02 74.91
N SER A 524 46.49 33.78 76.07
CA SER A 524 46.02 32.46 76.49
C SER A 524 44.92 31.91 75.56
N ILE A 525 43.98 32.77 75.18
CA ILE A 525 42.94 32.47 74.18
C ILE A 525 43.55 32.26 72.80
N GLN A 526 44.52 33.08 72.37
CA GLN A 526 45.20 32.92 71.08
C GLN A 526 45.99 31.61 71.03
N ALA A 527 46.83 31.30 72.01
CA ALA A 527 47.59 30.05 72.07
C ALA A 527 46.68 28.81 72.20
N SER A 528 45.55 28.92 72.90
CA SER A 528 44.54 27.86 72.96
C SER A 528 43.78 27.73 71.63
N THR A 529 43.52 28.83 70.95
CA THR A 529 42.84 28.87 69.64
C THR A 529 43.77 28.41 68.52
N GLU A 530 45.08 28.67 68.58
CA GLU A 530 46.07 28.10 67.66
C GLU A 530 46.15 26.58 67.82
N LYS A 531 46.27 26.06 69.05
CA LYS A 531 46.23 24.60 69.30
C LYS A 531 44.91 23.97 68.87
N LEU A 532 43.78 24.63 69.13
CA LEU A 532 42.47 24.17 68.69
C LEU A 532 42.30 24.27 67.17
N ALA A 533 42.87 25.29 66.53
CA ALA A 533 42.88 25.44 65.07
C ALA A 533 43.79 24.41 64.40
N GLU A 534 44.92 24.06 65.00
CA GLU A 534 45.85 23.01 64.55
C GLU A 534 45.20 21.63 64.70
N GLN A 535 44.58 21.32 65.84
CA GLN A 535 43.78 20.10 66.00
C GLN A 535 42.57 20.07 65.06
N LYS A 536 41.90 21.21 64.81
CA LYS A 536 40.84 21.32 63.81
C LYS A 536 41.38 21.13 62.39
N ARG A 537 42.61 21.56 62.09
CA ARG A 537 43.30 21.36 60.81
C ARG A 537 43.59 19.87 60.60
N ALA A 538 44.20 19.21 61.58
CA ALA A 538 44.43 17.77 61.57
C ALA A 538 43.12 16.95 61.49
N LEU A 539 42.04 17.42 62.12
CA LEU A 539 40.71 16.81 62.00
C LEU A 539 40.09 17.04 60.60
N VAL A 540 40.32 18.19 59.97
CA VAL A 540 39.90 18.47 58.59
C VAL A 540 40.72 17.66 57.59
N GLU A 541 42.02 17.51 57.79
CA GLU A 541 42.90 16.64 56.99
C GLU A 541 42.52 15.16 57.16
N SER A 542 42.24 14.71 58.39
CA SER A 542 41.71 13.36 58.65
C SER A 542 40.33 13.14 58.01
N ARG A 543 39.44 14.14 58.03
CA ARG A 543 38.15 14.10 57.33
C ARG A 543 38.32 14.11 55.81
N SER A 544 39.29 14.84 55.27
CA SER A 544 39.66 14.85 53.84
C SER A 544 40.22 13.49 53.42
N HIS A 545 41.14 12.90 54.19
CA HIS A 545 41.62 11.55 53.94
C HIS A 545 40.50 10.51 54.00
N ARG A 546 39.58 10.61 54.97
CA ARG A 546 38.40 9.72 54.99
C ARG A 546 37.48 9.96 53.80
N GLN A 547 37.23 11.21 53.42
CA GLN A 547 36.43 11.54 52.24
C GLN A 547 37.05 10.98 50.96
N ASN A 548 38.36 11.14 50.77
CA ASN A 548 39.08 10.57 49.63
C ASN A 548 39.02 9.02 49.62
N ILE A 549 39.01 8.38 50.79
CA ILE A 549 38.79 6.92 50.92
C ILE A 549 37.34 6.55 50.58
N ASP A 550 36.35 7.28 51.08
CA ASP A 550 34.93 7.07 50.81
C ASP A 550 34.60 7.29 49.31
N GLU A 551 35.24 8.28 48.67
CA GLU A 551 35.16 8.55 47.23
C GLU A 551 35.87 7.49 46.40
N THR A 552 37.06 7.04 46.81
CA THR A 552 37.76 5.90 46.18
C THR A 552 36.96 4.61 46.29
N PHE A 553 36.31 4.37 47.43
CA PHE A 553 35.45 3.21 47.65
C PHE A 553 34.23 3.23 46.73
N ARG A 554 33.54 4.38 46.61
CA ARG A 554 32.45 4.56 45.63
C ARG A 554 32.93 4.29 44.21
N ALA A 555 33.99 4.96 43.77
CA ALA A 555 34.53 4.77 42.41
C ALA A 555 34.91 3.31 42.08
N ILE A 556 35.42 2.56 43.07
CA ILE A 556 35.68 1.11 42.91
C ILE A 556 34.37 0.33 42.81
N GLN A 557 33.36 0.64 43.63
CA GLN A 557 32.07 -0.02 43.59
C GLN A 557 31.30 0.27 42.29
N ASP A 558 31.36 1.51 41.78
CA ASP A 558 30.80 1.91 40.48
C ASP A 558 31.50 1.16 39.34
N CYS A 559 32.83 1.04 39.37
CA CYS A 559 33.59 0.22 38.43
C CYS A 559 33.21 -1.27 38.47
N LEU A 560 32.92 -1.82 39.66
CA LEU A 560 32.49 -3.20 39.84
C LEU A 560 31.07 -3.43 39.30
N GLU A 561 30.16 -2.45 39.43
CA GLU A 561 28.83 -2.53 38.82
C GLU A 561 28.89 -2.48 37.29
N VAL A 562 29.68 -1.56 36.71
CA VAL A 562 29.94 -1.54 35.25
C VAL A 562 30.47 -2.89 34.77
N LEU A 563 31.38 -3.52 35.52
CA LEU A 563 31.91 -4.86 35.19
C LEU A 563 30.84 -5.95 35.32
N ARG A 564 29.99 -5.90 36.35
CA ARG A 564 28.86 -6.83 36.55
C ARG A 564 27.87 -6.76 35.38
N LEU A 565 27.52 -5.56 34.94
CA LEU A 565 26.61 -5.33 33.82
C LEU A 565 27.23 -5.76 32.48
N ALA A 566 28.52 -5.51 32.26
CA ALA A 566 29.23 -6.01 31.08
C ALA A 566 29.23 -7.55 30.99
N ASN A 567 29.43 -8.23 32.12
CA ASN A 567 29.29 -9.69 32.20
C ASN A 567 27.83 -10.15 31.95
N GLN A 568 26.84 -9.43 32.50
CA GLN A 568 25.41 -9.72 32.30
C GLN A 568 24.99 -9.62 30.82
N VAL A 569 25.54 -8.68 30.04
CA VAL A 569 25.34 -8.63 28.57
C VAL A 569 25.87 -9.90 27.90
N HIS A 570 27.02 -10.42 28.34
CA HIS A 570 27.62 -11.64 27.80
C HIS A 570 26.81 -12.90 28.18
N ASP A 571 26.28 -12.97 29.40
CA ASP A 571 25.36 -14.03 29.84
C ASP A 571 24.03 -14.00 29.08
N LEU A 572 23.51 -12.82 28.73
CA LEU A 572 22.27 -12.67 27.94
C LEU A 572 22.49 -13.10 26.48
N LEU A 573 23.65 -12.78 25.90
CA LEU A 573 24.09 -13.30 24.59
C LEU A 573 24.20 -14.84 24.61
N ALA A 574 24.82 -15.42 25.64
CA ALA A 574 24.92 -16.88 25.79
C ALA A 574 23.54 -17.56 25.94
N LYS A 575 22.53 -16.84 26.44
CA LYS A 575 21.12 -17.28 26.54
C LYS A 575 20.28 -16.95 25.31
N LYS A 576 20.87 -16.42 24.22
CA LYS A 576 20.19 -15.93 23.00
C LYS A 576 19.12 -14.84 23.22
N ASN A 577 19.09 -14.15 24.36
CA ASN A 577 18.16 -13.04 24.55
C ASN A 577 18.79 -11.75 24.00
N HIS A 578 18.79 -11.64 22.67
CA HIS A 578 19.49 -10.59 21.92
C HIS A 578 18.94 -9.19 22.21
N TYR A 579 17.61 -9.05 22.38
CA TYR A 579 16.98 -7.78 22.72
C TYR A 579 17.36 -7.32 24.15
N ALA A 580 17.30 -8.20 25.15
CA ALA A 580 17.75 -7.86 26.50
C ALA A 580 19.26 -7.59 26.55
N ALA A 581 20.07 -8.31 25.76
CA ALA A 581 21.51 -8.05 25.65
C ALA A 581 21.79 -6.67 25.05
N LEU A 582 21.08 -6.25 23.99
CA LEU A 582 21.20 -4.91 23.41
C LEU A 582 20.74 -3.84 24.40
N ARG A 583 19.59 -4.01 25.05
CA ARG A 583 19.08 -3.05 26.04
C ARG A 583 20.01 -2.89 27.25
N ALA A 584 20.57 -3.98 27.76
CA ALA A 584 21.56 -3.94 28.84
C ALA A 584 22.90 -3.32 28.39
N LEU A 585 23.26 -3.43 27.11
CA LEU A 585 24.43 -2.76 26.52
C LEU A 585 24.21 -1.26 26.32
N GLU A 586 23.00 -0.85 25.94
CA GLU A 586 22.58 0.56 25.88
C GLU A 586 22.48 1.18 27.29
N GLU A 587 21.97 0.45 28.28
CA GLU A 587 21.94 0.85 29.70
C GLU A 587 23.37 1.03 30.26
N LEU A 588 24.25 0.05 30.00
CA LEU A 588 25.69 0.15 30.29
C LEU A 588 26.30 1.41 29.67
N GLN A 589 26.02 1.69 28.38
CA GLN A 589 26.57 2.82 27.64
C GLN A 589 26.01 4.18 28.09
N ASN A 590 24.70 4.27 28.30
CA ASN A 590 24.00 5.54 28.49
C ASN A 590 23.82 5.95 29.94
N VAL A 591 23.85 5.01 30.88
CA VAL A 591 23.71 5.27 32.33
C VAL A 591 25.06 5.08 33.01
N HIS A 592 25.57 3.85 33.09
CA HIS A 592 26.68 3.52 33.98
C HIS A 592 28.05 3.98 33.47
N LEU A 593 28.32 3.89 32.15
CA LEU A 593 29.60 4.34 31.57
C LEU A 593 29.82 5.84 31.74
N LYS A 594 28.76 6.68 31.68
CA LYS A 594 28.88 8.14 31.78
C LYS A 594 29.49 8.59 33.11
N GLY A 595 29.14 7.94 34.22
CA GLY A 595 29.71 8.24 35.54
C GLY A 595 31.18 7.85 35.70
N VAL A 596 31.65 6.84 34.94
CA VAL A 596 32.95 6.19 35.13
C VAL A 596 33.98 6.60 34.05
N THR A 597 33.63 7.48 33.11
CA THR A 597 34.48 7.96 31.99
C THR A 597 35.89 8.44 32.38
N GLN A 598 36.09 8.88 33.62
CA GLN A 598 37.39 9.35 34.12
C GLN A 598 38.43 8.23 34.30
N TYR A 599 38.00 6.96 34.32
CA TYR A 599 38.84 5.79 34.59
C TYR A 599 39.11 4.97 33.33
N LYS A 600 40.34 4.45 33.18
CA LYS A 600 40.76 3.67 31.99
C LYS A 600 39.88 2.44 31.68
N ILE A 601 39.18 1.90 32.67
CA ILE A 601 38.24 0.78 32.49
C ILE A 601 37.07 1.20 31.59
N ALA A 602 36.57 2.45 31.73
CA ALA A 602 35.50 2.96 30.89
C ALA A 602 35.92 3.11 29.42
N ASP A 603 37.12 3.66 29.15
CA ASP A 603 37.69 3.74 27.79
C ASP A 603 37.88 2.35 27.15
N MET A 604 38.31 1.34 27.93
CA MET A 604 38.42 -0.03 27.44
C MET A 604 37.06 -0.66 27.09
N ILE A 605 36.04 -0.48 27.95
CA ILE A 605 34.69 -1.03 27.71
C ILE A 605 33.98 -0.27 26.58
N GLN A 606 34.10 1.06 26.53
CA GLN A 606 33.50 1.86 25.46
C GLN A 606 34.07 1.52 24.06
N ARG A 607 35.33 1.05 23.98
CA ARG A 607 35.91 0.48 22.76
C ARG A 607 35.42 -0.93 22.43
N SER A 608 34.93 -1.70 23.39
CA SER A 608 34.32 -3.02 23.11
C SER A 608 32.83 -2.93 22.76
N VAL A 609 32.10 -1.89 23.17
CA VAL A 609 30.67 -1.71 22.84
C VAL A 609 30.35 -1.87 21.34
N PRO A 610 31.05 -1.23 20.37
CA PRO A 610 30.75 -1.42 18.94
C PRO A 610 31.00 -2.85 18.46
N THR A 611 31.98 -3.54 19.04
CA THR A 611 32.27 -4.95 18.76
C THR A 611 31.15 -5.84 19.29
N SER A 612 30.62 -5.55 20.48
CA SER A 612 29.47 -6.24 21.07
C SER A 612 28.17 -5.99 20.30
N GLN A 613 27.89 -4.76 19.89
CA GLN A 613 26.75 -4.41 19.02
C GLN A 613 26.82 -5.15 17.68
N LYS A 614 28.02 -5.20 17.07
CA LYS A 614 28.25 -5.96 15.85
C LYS A 614 28.02 -7.47 16.06
N ALA A 615 28.51 -8.04 17.17
CA ALA A 615 28.32 -9.45 17.50
C ALA A 615 26.83 -9.80 17.75
N ILE A 616 26.05 -8.91 18.38
CA ILE A 616 24.60 -9.05 18.50
C ILE A 616 23.96 -9.09 17.10
N ALA A 617 24.28 -8.13 16.22
CA ALA A 617 23.73 -8.10 14.86
C ALA A 617 24.09 -9.34 14.03
N GLU A 618 25.33 -9.82 14.10
CA GLU A 618 25.78 -11.03 13.39
C GLU A 618 25.14 -12.31 13.96
N ALA A 619 24.90 -12.39 15.28
CA ALA A 619 24.18 -13.51 15.90
C ALA A 619 22.69 -13.53 15.52
N VAL A 620 22.02 -12.38 15.58
CA VAL A 620 20.60 -12.24 15.21
C VAL A 620 20.37 -12.53 13.73
N MET A 621 21.27 -12.08 12.85
CA MET A 621 21.24 -12.47 11.42
C MET A 621 21.47 -13.98 11.22
N SER A 622 22.26 -14.64 12.07
CA SER A 622 22.45 -16.10 12.01
C SER A 622 21.18 -16.86 12.42
N ASP A 623 20.52 -16.42 13.48
CA ASP A 623 19.23 -16.97 13.92
C ASP A 623 18.12 -16.71 12.86
N LEU A 624 18.10 -15.52 12.24
CA LEU A 624 17.19 -15.23 11.13
C LEU A 624 17.46 -16.11 9.89
N ASN A 625 18.72 -16.30 9.48
CA ASN A 625 19.04 -17.19 8.36
C ASN A 625 18.67 -18.66 8.68
N THR A 626 18.77 -19.08 9.94
CA THR A 626 18.31 -20.40 10.40
C THR A 626 16.78 -20.53 10.32
N TRP A 627 16.05 -19.46 10.67
CA TRP A 627 14.60 -19.39 10.51
C TRP A 627 14.17 -19.37 9.05
N LEU A 628 14.83 -18.59 8.19
CA LEU A 628 14.59 -18.55 6.74
C LEU A 628 14.84 -19.92 6.07
N TYR A 629 15.74 -20.74 6.61
CA TYR A 629 15.92 -22.13 6.17
C TYR A 629 14.70 -23.00 6.55
N ARG A 630 14.24 -22.95 7.81
CA ARG A 630 13.04 -23.70 8.24
C ARG A 630 11.78 -23.29 7.50
N ILE A 631 11.60 -21.99 7.25
CA ILE A 631 10.48 -21.49 6.46
C ILE A 631 10.49 -22.02 5.02
N ARG A 632 11.65 -22.41 4.47
CA ARG A 632 11.69 -23.10 3.16
C ARG A 632 10.97 -24.45 3.24
N GLU A 633 11.31 -25.26 4.24
CA GLU A 633 10.69 -26.58 4.46
C GLU A 633 9.18 -26.45 4.74
N MET A 634 8.79 -25.46 5.54
CA MET A 634 7.37 -25.14 5.79
C MET A 634 6.65 -24.55 4.57
N SER A 635 7.35 -23.90 3.64
CA SER A 635 6.71 -23.24 2.49
C SER A 635 6.17 -24.22 1.45
N GLN A 636 6.76 -25.40 1.26
CA GLN A 636 6.14 -26.40 0.39
C GLN A 636 4.78 -26.85 0.96
N TYR A 637 4.73 -27.21 2.25
CA TYR A 637 3.51 -27.65 2.93
C TYR A 637 2.43 -26.55 3.00
N LEU A 638 2.82 -25.28 3.17
CA LEU A 638 1.91 -24.14 3.02
C LEU A 638 1.32 -24.04 1.60
N GLY A 639 2.11 -24.38 0.57
CA GLY A 639 1.66 -24.47 -0.81
C GLY A 639 0.68 -25.62 -1.03
N GLU A 640 0.99 -26.81 -0.52
CA GLU A 640 0.12 -28.01 -0.54
C GLU A 640 -1.27 -27.69 0.05
N ILE A 641 -1.32 -27.13 1.26
CA ILE A 641 -2.57 -26.73 1.92
C ILE A 641 -3.31 -25.65 1.10
N ALA A 642 -2.61 -24.64 0.56
CA ALA A 642 -3.22 -23.58 -0.22
C ALA A 642 -3.86 -24.08 -1.54
N LEU A 643 -3.21 -25.04 -2.23
CA LEU A 643 -3.77 -25.70 -3.41
C LEU A 643 -4.96 -26.59 -3.03
N TYR A 644 -4.82 -27.41 -1.98
CA TYR A 644 -5.86 -28.33 -1.50
C TYR A 644 -7.15 -27.60 -1.09
N HIS A 645 -7.05 -26.51 -0.30
CA HIS A 645 -8.21 -25.70 0.06
C HIS A 645 -8.85 -25.00 -1.14
N THR A 646 -8.09 -24.67 -2.18
CA THR A 646 -8.62 -24.10 -3.43
C THR A 646 -9.35 -25.15 -4.27
N ASP A 647 -8.92 -26.41 -4.28
CA ASP A 647 -9.64 -27.49 -4.96
C ASP A 647 -10.92 -27.91 -4.21
N LEU A 648 -10.91 -27.87 -2.87
CA LEU A 648 -12.13 -27.98 -2.06
C LEU A 648 -13.12 -26.85 -2.40
N ARG A 649 -12.66 -25.59 -2.53
CA ARG A 649 -13.49 -24.47 -3.00
C ARG A 649 -14.05 -24.72 -4.40
N LYS A 650 -13.22 -25.17 -5.34
CA LYS A 650 -13.65 -25.52 -6.72
C LYS A 650 -14.72 -26.61 -6.72
N THR A 651 -14.55 -27.64 -5.90
CA THR A 651 -15.52 -28.73 -5.71
C THR A 651 -16.82 -28.24 -5.06
N ARG A 652 -16.76 -27.40 -4.02
CA ARG A 652 -17.93 -26.74 -3.41
C ARG A 652 -18.69 -25.91 -4.45
N GLN A 653 -18.00 -25.06 -5.21
CA GLN A 653 -18.61 -24.19 -6.21
C GLN A 653 -19.27 -24.97 -7.35
N LYS A 654 -18.66 -26.07 -7.82
CA LYS A 654 -19.30 -26.99 -8.78
C LYS A 654 -20.59 -27.60 -8.22
N GLY A 655 -20.56 -28.10 -6.98
CA GLY A 655 -21.73 -28.61 -6.28
C GLY A 655 -22.78 -27.54 -5.88
N ARG A 656 -22.46 -26.25 -5.99
CA ARG A 656 -23.41 -25.11 -5.90
C ARG A 656 -24.01 -24.80 -7.27
N ALA A 657 -23.22 -24.80 -8.35
CA ALA A 657 -23.65 -24.60 -9.72
C ALA A 657 -24.64 -25.68 -10.20
N GLU A 658 -24.38 -26.96 -9.90
CA GLU A 658 -25.28 -28.08 -10.22
C GLU A 658 -26.67 -27.95 -9.55
N LYS A 659 -26.75 -27.24 -8.41
CA LYS A 659 -28.01 -26.99 -7.67
C LYS A 659 -28.72 -25.71 -8.11
N SER A 660 -28.01 -24.78 -8.76
CA SER A 660 -28.53 -23.47 -9.16
C SER A 660 -27.86 -22.99 -10.45
N PRO A 661 -28.57 -23.02 -11.60
CA PRO A 661 -28.05 -22.54 -12.88
C PRO A 661 -27.57 -21.08 -12.86
N TYR A 662 -28.07 -20.27 -11.92
CA TYR A 662 -27.58 -18.91 -11.69
C TYR A 662 -26.17 -18.90 -11.10
N LEU A 663 -25.86 -19.78 -10.13
CA LEU A 663 -24.52 -19.87 -9.53
C LEU A 663 -23.48 -20.42 -10.52
N GLY A 664 -23.90 -21.23 -11.50
CA GLY A 664 -23.05 -21.69 -12.60
C GLY A 664 -22.53 -20.60 -13.53
N GLN A 665 -23.04 -19.37 -13.45
CA GLN A 665 -22.52 -18.21 -14.21
C GLN A 665 -21.27 -17.59 -13.57
N PHE A 666 -20.92 -17.98 -12.34
CA PHE A 666 -19.92 -17.30 -11.53
C PHE A 666 -18.68 -18.19 -11.29
N LYS A 667 -17.56 -17.79 -11.89
CA LYS A 667 -16.24 -18.44 -11.72
C LYS A 667 -15.73 -18.34 -10.27
N LEU A 668 -14.74 -19.17 -9.93
CA LEU A 668 -13.99 -19.06 -8.68
C LEU A 668 -13.33 -17.68 -8.56
N ASN A 669 -13.18 -17.19 -7.32
CA ASN A 669 -12.72 -15.85 -6.95
C ASN A 669 -13.61 -14.70 -7.47
N SER A 670 -14.82 -15.00 -7.96
CA SER A 670 -15.83 -13.96 -8.18
C SER A 670 -16.41 -13.50 -6.83
N ALA A 671 -16.80 -12.24 -6.73
CA ALA A 671 -17.29 -11.66 -5.48
C ALA A 671 -18.48 -12.41 -4.85
N ILE A 672 -19.32 -13.08 -5.66
CA ILE A 672 -20.46 -13.87 -5.15
C ILE A 672 -20.04 -15.28 -4.70
N GLU A 673 -18.96 -15.86 -5.24
CA GLU A 673 -18.41 -17.13 -4.75
C GLU A 673 -17.69 -16.91 -3.41
N LEU A 674 -16.86 -15.87 -3.31
CA LEU A 674 -16.20 -15.49 -2.05
C LEU A 674 -17.20 -15.26 -0.91
N VAL A 675 -18.26 -14.48 -1.15
CA VAL A 675 -19.36 -14.27 -0.18
C VAL A 675 -20.19 -15.54 0.10
N SER A 676 -20.17 -16.52 -0.81
CA SER A 676 -20.79 -17.84 -0.59
C SER A 676 -19.91 -18.82 0.18
N ASP A 677 -18.63 -18.49 0.42
CA ASP A 677 -17.63 -19.34 1.07
C ASP A 677 -17.10 -18.72 2.39
N GLU A 678 -17.49 -17.48 2.73
CA GLU A 678 -17.16 -16.74 3.97
C GLU A 678 -17.41 -17.57 5.26
N SER A 679 -18.40 -18.47 5.26
CA SER A 679 -18.68 -19.37 6.39
C SER A 679 -17.73 -20.56 6.52
N GLU A 680 -16.83 -20.77 5.57
CA GLU A 680 -15.82 -21.84 5.52
C GLU A 680 -14.38 -21.27 5.34
N GLU A 681 -14.18 -19.99 5.69
CA GLU A 681 -12.87 -19.32 5.63
C GLU A 681 -11.84 -19.97 6.58
N TYR A 682 -10.60 -20.09 6.12
CA TYR A 682 -9.53 -20.87 6.76
C TYR A 682 -8.20 -20.10 6.68
N ASP A 683 -7.67 -19.65 7.83
CA ASP A 683 -6.43 -18.86 7.89
C ASP A 683 -5.21 -19.75 7.64
N LEU A 684 -4.80 -19.84 6.38
CA LEU A 684 -3.62 -20.59 5.91
C LEU A 684 -2.32 -20.37 6.71
N LEU A 685 -2.18 -19.29 7.49
CA LEU A 685 -0.98 -19.00 8.29
C LEU A 685 -1.07 -19.41 9.78
N GLN A 686 -2.28 -19.65 10.32
CA GLN A 686 -2.52 -19.97 11.74
C GLN A 686 -3.61 -21.04 11.94
N ASN A 687 -3.25 -22.31 11.70
CA ASN A 687 -4.14 -23.47 11.86
C ASN A 687 -3.70 -24.41 13.00
N GLU A 688 -4.51 -25.45 13.24
CA GLU A 688 -4.13 -26.57 14.11
C GLU A 688 -2.93 -27.38 13.55
N GLU A 689 -2.77 -27.43 12.22
CA GLU A 689 -1.69 -28.17 11.55
C GLU A 689 -0.42 -27.33 11.30
N LEU A 690 -0.56 -26.00 11.17
CA LEU A 690 0.55 -25.11 10.79
C LEU A 690 0.46 -23.76 11.50
N GLN A 691 1.54 -23.37 12.21
CA GLN A 691 1.71 -22.03 12.77
C GLN A 691 3.06 -21.45 12.33
N VAL A 692 3.04 -20.34 11.61
CA VAL A 692 4.26 -19.65 11.16
C VAL A 692 4.67 -18.60 12.20
N ASP A 693 5.63 -18.95 13.06
CA ASP A 693 6.22 -18.00 14.02
C ASP A 693 7.08 -16.95 13.30
N PHE A 694 6.65 -15.69 13.28
CA PHE A 694 7.41 -14.57 12.70
C PHE A 694 8.34 -13.86 13.69
N THR A 695 8.43 -14.30 14.95
CA THR A 695 9.21 -13.63 16.01
C THR A 695 10.68 -13.37 15.62
N PRO A 696 11.44 -14.33 15.03
CA PRO A 696 12.84 -14.09 14.66
C PRO A 696 13.02 -12.98 13.60
N LEU A 697 12.04 -12.79 12.71
CA LEU A 697 12.04 -11.70 11.75
C LEU A 697 11.77 -10.36 12.43
N PHE A 698 10.80 -10.30 13.34
CA PHE A 698 10.49 -9.07 14.08
C PHE A 698 11.61 -8.66 15.06
N GLU A 699 12.24 -9.60 15.76
CA GLU A 699 13.43 -9.32 16.59
C GLU A 699 14.58 -8.76 15.75
N CYS A 700 14.88 -9.39 14.61
CA CYS A 700 15.93 -8.91 13.70
C CYS A 700 15.63 -7.53 13.14
N LEU A 701 14.40 -7.30 12.67
CA LEU A 701 13.91 -6.01 12.18
C LEU A 701 14.03 -4.92 13.25
N HIS A 702 13.65 -5.22 14.49
CA HIS A 702 13.71 -4.26 15.60
C HIS A 702 15.16 -3.94 15.99
N ILE A 703 16.02 -4.95 16.13
CA ILE A 703 17.44 -4.77 16.48
C ILE A 703 18.20 -3.99 15.39
N HIS A 704 17.96 -4.28 14.10
CA HIS A 704 18.56 -3.50 13.00
C HIS A 704 17.99 -2.08 12.89
N ARG A 705 16.77 -1.83 13.38
CA ARG A 705 16.19 -0.49 13.51
C ARG A 705 16.86 0.32 14.61
N SER A 706 17.01 -0.24 15.81
CA SER A 706 17.70 0.42 16.94
C SER A 706 19.18 0.71 16.62
N LEU A 707 19.85 -0.19 15.91
CA LEU A 707 21.23 0.00 15.44
C LEU A 707 21.37 0.94 14.22
N GLY A 708 20.29 1.50 13.69
CA GLY A 708 20.31 2.40 12.51
C GLY A 708 20.74 1.74 11.20
N HIS A 709 20.83 0.41 11.14
CA HIS A 709 21.38 -0.35 10.00
C HIS A 709 20.30 -0.94 9.07
N MET A 710 19.12 -0.30 9.02
CA MET A 710 17.94 -0.80 8.30
C MET A 710 18.16 -1.04 6.80
N ASP A 711 18.87 -0.16 6.09
CA ASP A 711 19.05 -0.31 4.65
C ASP A 711 20.06 -1.42 4.31
N ARG A 712 21.05 -1.65 5.17
CA ARG A 712 21.88 -2.86 5.08
C ARG A 712 21.03 -4.11 5.30
N PHE A 713 20.22 -4.14 6.34
CA PHE A 713 19.33 -5.28 6.63
C PHE A 713 18.41 -5.58 5.44
N ARG A 714 17.74 -4.57 4.87
CA ARG A 714 16.89 -4.71 3.67
C ARG A 714 17.64 -5.32 2.48
N ILE A 715 18.85 -4.85 2.20
CA ILE A 715 19.69 -5.37 1.10
C ILE A 715 20.11 -6.82 1.38
N GLU A 716 20.52 -7.12 2.62
CA GLU A 716 21.01 -8.45 3.01
C GLU A 716 19.86 -9.49 3.00
N TYR A 717 18.69 -9.13 3.54
CA TYR A 717 17.45 -9.92 3.49
C TYR A 717 16.98 -10.17 2.05
N ALA A 718 16.82 -9.12 1.23
CA ALA A 718 16.38 -9.25 -0.16
C ALA A 718 17.35 -10.09 -1.01
N ASN A 719 18.65 -10.03 -0.74
CA ASN A 719 19.64 -10.87 -1.40
C ASN A 719 19.58 -12.33 -0.92
N THR A 720 19.27 -12.60 0.35
CA THR A 720 18.99 -13.97 0.82
C THR A 720 17.72 -14.53 0.18
N ARG A 721 16.60 -13.78 0.14
CA ARG A 721 15.36 -14.24 -0.50
C ARG A 721 15.52 -14.48 -2.01
N ARG A 722 16.28 -13.62 -2.72
CA ARG A 722 16.68 -13.87 -4.13
C ARG A 722 17.46 -15.17 -4.31
N ARG A 723 18.43 -15.47 -3.44
CA ARG A 723 19.17 -16.75 -3.45
C ARG A 723 18.29 -17.94 -3.11
N GLN A 724 17.32 -17.78 -2.20
CA GLN A 724 16.37 -18.84 -1.90
C GLN A 724 15.48 -19.14 -3.10
N LYS A 725 14.97 -18.12 -3.81
CA LYS A 725 14.26 -18.28 -5.11
C LYS A 725 15.07 -19.13 -6.11
N GLU A 726 16.37 -18.84 -6.25
CA GLU A 726 17.30 -19.58 -7.13
C GLU A 726 17.56 -21.03 -6.67
N LEU A 727 17.22 -21.39 -5.43
CA LEU A 727 17.38 -22.73 -4.84
C LEU A 727 16.06 -23.51 -4.73
N LEU A 728 14.90 -22.87 -4.91
CA LEU A 728 13.58 -23.52 -5.00
C LEU A 728 13.37 -24.14 -6.40
N ILE A 729 13.75 -23.41 -7.45
CA ILE A 729 13.44 -23.81 -8.83
C ILE A 729 14.42 -24.92 -9.28
N PRO A 730 13.94 -26.13 -9.65
CA PRO A 730 14.79 -27.23 -10.08
C PRO A 730 15.36 -26.98 -11.47
N THR A 731 16.51 -27.59 -11.77
CA THR A 731 17.21 -27.43 -13.06
C THR A 731 16.49 -28.08 -14.25
N SER A 732 15.57 -29.00 -13.98
CA SER A 732 14.86 -29.85 -14.95
C SER A 732 13.63 -30.47 -14.28
N ILE A 733 12.56 -30.71 -15.03
CA ILE A 733 11.28 -31.26 -14.56
C ILE A 733 10.88 -32.41 -15.49
N THR A 734 10.42 -33.54 -14.94
CA THR A 734 9.91 -34.70 -15.69
C THR A 734 8.37 -34.67 -15.72
N LEU A 735 7.76 -34.41 -16.87
CA LEU A 735 6.30 -34.31 -17.02
C LEU A 735 5.58 -35.66 -17.28
N ILE A 736 6.29 -36.78 -17.13
CA ILE A 736 5.85 -38.13 -17.56
C ILE A 736 5.55 -39.07 -16.37
N ASP A 737 5.97 -38.71 -15.15
CA ASP A 737 5.64 -39.48 -13.94
C ASP A 737 4.12 -39.57 -13.73
N GLU A 738 3.59 -40.74 -13.33
CA GLU A 738 2.16 -41.08 -13.42
C GLU A 738 1.21 -40.06 -12.75
N ASP A 739 1.65 -39.46 -11.64
CA ASP A 739 0.92 -38.46 -10.85
C ASP A 739 1.35 -37.01 -11.11
N GLY A 740 2.41 -36.76 -11.90
CA GLY A 740 2.92 -35.41 -12.18
C GLY A 740 3.57 -34.71 -10.97
N ALA A 741 3.97 -35.45 -9.93
CA ALA A 741 4.46 -34.92 -8.65
C ALA A 741 5.63 -33.92 -8.76
N SER A 742 6.48 -34.03 -9.79
CA SER A 742 7.57 -33.10 -10.08
C SER A 742 7.09 -31.67 -10.37
N LEU A 743 5.94 -31.53 -11.03
CA LEU A 743 5.26 -30.26 -11.28
C LEU A 743 4.46 -29.80 -10.06
N HIS A 744 3.85 -30.74 -9.32
CA HIS A 744 3.11 -30.45 -8.09
C HIS A 744 4.02 -29.76 -7.06
N ASN A 745 5.13 -30.40 -6.69
CA ASN A 745 6.13 -29.88 -5.75
C ASN A 745 6.64 -28.48 -6.15
N LEU A 746 6.85 -28.22 -7.44
CA LEU A 746 7.28 -26.90 -7.91
C LEU A 746 6.19 -25.83 -7.71
N LEU A 747 4.95 -26.13 -8.06
CA LEU A 747 3.84 -25.18 -7.89
C LEU A 747 3.55 -24.93 -6.40
N GLU A 748 3.71 -25.94 -5.53
CA GLU A 748 3.66 -25.81 -4.07
C GLU A 748 4.79 -24.92 -3.52
N GLU A 749 6.06 -25.24 -3.82
CA GLU A 749 7.23 -24.44 -3.39
C GLU A 749 7.12 -22.98 -3.89
N MET A 750 6.57 -22.76 -5.10
CA MET A 750 6.31 -21.42 -5.62
C MET A 750 5.17 -20.70 -4.91
N ALA A 751 4.04 -21.38 -4.67
CA ALA A 751 2.86 -20.79 -4.02
C ALA A 751 3.17 -20.38 -2.58
N GLY A 752 3.69 -21.31 -1.76
CA GLY A 752 3.97 -21.03 -0.36
C GLY A 752 5.11 -20.03 -0.17
N PHE A 753 6.13 -20.01 -1.05
CA PHE A 753 7.12 -18.92 -1.04
C PHE A 753 6.46 -17.56 -1.30
N ALA A 754 5.60 -17.46 -2.32
CA ALA A 754 4.91 -16.22 -2.66
C ALA A 754 3.95 -15.74 -1.56
N ILE A 755 3.23 -16.66 -0.89
CA ILE A 755 2.36 -16.34 0.25
C ILE A 755 3.18 -15.80 1.45
N VAL A 756 4.34 -16.40 1.75
CA VAL A 756 5.25 -15.89 2.80
C VAL A 756 5.88 -14.54 2.41
N GLU A 757 6.23 -14.32 1.14
CA GLU A 757 6.68 -12.99 0.70
C GLU A 757 5.54 -11.95 0.77
N ARG A 758 4.29 -12.30 0.45
CA ARG A 758 3.13 -11.39 0.51
C ARG A 758 2.82 -10.92 1.92
N SER A 759 2.93 -11.80 2.91
CA SER A 759 2.71 -11.47 4.33
C SER A 759 3.87 -10.68 4.95
N THR A 760 5.11 -10.86 4.47
CA THR A 760 6.31 -10.16 4.98
C THR A 760 6.67 -8.88 4.21
N MET A 761 6.31 -8.75 2.94
CA MET A 761 6.68 -7.64 2.06
C MET A 761 5.50 -7.13 1.21
N LYS A 762 5.17 -5.83 1.34
CA LYS A 762 4.09 -5.16 0.59
C LYS A 762 4.35 -4.93 -0.92
N ARG A 763 5.47 -5.42 -1.47
CA ARG A 763 5.83 -5.39 -2.89
C ARG A 763 6.69 -6.60 -3.20
N VAL A 764 6.17 -7.54 -3.98
CA VAL A 764 6.81 -8.84 -4.30
C VAL A 764 6.99 -9.02 -5.82
N ASP A 765 6.32 -8.17 -6.59
CA ASP A 765 5.98 -8.30 -8.00
C ASP A 765 7.20 -8.63 -8.90
N GLU A 766 8.34 -7.95 -8.72
CA GLU A 766 9.59 -8.24 -9.44
C GLU A 766 10.16 -9.65 -9.22
N LEU A 767 9.98 -10.20 -8.01
CA LEU A 767 10.40 -11.58 -7.69
C LEU A 767 9.42 -12.58 -8.28
N TRP A 768 8.12 -12.27 -8.18
CA TRP A 768 7.03 -13.11 -8.68
C TRP A 768 7.09 -13.29 -10.20
N ASP A 769 7.13 -12.20 -10.97
CA ASP A 769 7.22 -12.25 -12.44
C ASP A 769 8.45 -13.06 -12.89
N SER A 770 9.58 -12.90 -12.18
CA SER A 770 10.80 -13.66 -12.42
C SER A 770 10.64 -15.16 -12.12
N MET A 771 9.87 -15.56 -11.11
CA MET A 771 9.54 -16.96 -10.84
C MET A 771 8.64 -17.53 -11.93
N CYS A 772 7.57 -16.83 -12.31
CA CYS A 772 6.64 -17.27 -13.36
C CYS A 772 7.37 -17.49 -14.69
N GLN A 773 8.22 -16.56 -15.11
CA GLN A 773 9.00 -16.69 -16.35
C GLN A 773 9.94 -17.91 -16.32
N MET A 774 10.65 -18.15 -15.21
CA MET A 774 11.55 -19.31 -15.08
C MET A 774 10.78 -20.64 -15.07
N ALA A 775 9.64 -20.70 -14.37
CA ALA A 775 8.78 -21.87 -14.36
C ALA A 775 8.23 -22.19 -15.76
N VAL A 776 7.66 -21.19 -16.46
CA VAL A 776 7.16 -21.35 -17.83
C VAL A 776 8.29 -21.79 -18.78
N ILE A 777 9.51 -21.26 -18.65
CA ILE A 777 10.67 -21.70 -19.45
C ILE A 777 11.05 -23.16 -19.18
N LEU A 778 10.91 -23.65 -17.94
CA LEU A 778 11.21 -25.05 -17.60
C LEU A 778 10.12 -26.00 -18.08
N ILE A 779 8.84 -25.68 -17.83
CA ILE A 779 7.70 -26.49 -18.27
C ILE A 779 7.67 -26.53 -19.81
N SER A 780 7.91 -25.41 -20.50
CA SER A 780 8.00 -25.36 -21.98
C SER A 780 9.10 -26.25 -22.56
N LYS A 781 10.22 -26.44 -21.85
CA LYS A 781 11.28 -27.37 -22.31
C LYS A 781 10.86 -28.82 -22.18
N ALA A 782 10.25 -29.18 -21.05
CA ALA A 782 9.75 -30.54 -20.79
C ALA A 782 8.50 -30.88 -21.61
N LEU A 783 7.74 -29.87 -22.07
CA LEU A 783 6.55 -30.04 -22.91
C LEU A 783 6.82 -30.80 -24.22
N HIS A 784 8.04 -30.73 -24.75
CA HIS A 784 8.46 -31.49 -25.93
C HIS A 784 8.54 -33.01 -25.71
N GLU A 785 8.51 -33.49 -24.47
CA GLU A 785 8.54 -34.91 -24.12
C GLU A 785 7.12 -35.49 -23.90
N VAL A 786 6.06 -34.68 -24.02
CA VAL A 786 4.68 -35.09 -23.74
C VAL A 786 3.90 -35.37 -25.03
N ASP A 787 3.81 -36.65 -25.40
CA ASP A 787 3.05 -37.12 -26.57
C ASP A 787 1.55 -37.40 -26.31
N ASN A 788 1.08 -37.41 -25.05
CA ASN A 788 -0.31 -37.73 -24.70
C ASN A 788 -1.14 -36.47 -24.37
N ALA A 789 -2.25 -36.30 -25.09
CA ALA A 789 -3.24 -35.24 -24.88
C ALA A 789 -3.90 -35.28 -23.47
N GLU A 790 -4.08 -36.46 -22.86
CA GLU A 790 -4.65 -36.56 -21.50
C GLU A 790 -3.68 -36.03 -20.43
N SER A 791 -2.37 -36.24 -20.60
CA SER A 791 -1.35 -35.69 -19.71
C SER A 791 -1.31 -34.17 -19.77
N LEU A 792 -1.53 -33.58 -20.95
CA LEU A 792 -1.67 -32.12 -21.09
C LEU A 792 -2.91 -31.57 -20.35
N LEU A 793 -4.02 -32.32 -20.30
CA LEU A 793 -5.19 -31.94 -19.50
C LEU A 793 -4.91 -32.00 -17.98
N LYS A 794 -4.18 -33.01 -17.50
CA LYS A 794 -3.69 -33.04 -16.10
C LYS A 794 -2.84 -31.80 -15.78
N ILE A 795 -1.86 -31.49 -16.64
CA ILE A 795 -0.95 -30.34 -16.49
C ILE A 795 -1.72 -29.01 -16.51
N LYS A 796 -2.66 -28.85 -17.46
CA LYS A 796 -3.54 -27.68 -17.55
C LYS A 796 -4.34 -27.48 -16.27
N ASN A 797 -4.93 -28.54 -15.71
CA ASN A 797 -5.74 -28.45 -14.50
C ASN A 797 -4.92 -28.06 -13.26
N LEU A 798 -3.70 -28.59 -13.12
CA LEU A 798 -2.77 -28.18 -12.05
C LEU A 798 -2.38 -26.70 -12.16
N ILE A 799 -2.06 -26.23 -13.37
CA ILE A 799 -1.70 -24.81 -13.61
C ILE A 799 -2.92 -23.90 -13.39
N ALA A 800 -4.11 -24.30 -13.81
CA ALA A 800 -5.34 -23.53 -13.57
C ALA A 800 -5.68 -23.43 -12.08
N LEU A 801 -5.52 -24.52 -11.31
CA LEU A 801 -5.68 -24.53 -9.84
C LEU A 801 -4.67 -23.59 -9.16
N PHE A 802 -3.40 -23.64 -9.57
CA PHE A 802 -2.36 -22.74 -9.08
C PHE A 802 -2.68 -21.26 -9.43
N MET A 803 -3.10 -20.97 -10.65
CA MET A 803 -3.56 -19.62 -11.05
C MET A 803 -4.76 -19.15 -10.20
N GLN A 804 -5.73 -20.03 -9.91
CA GLN A 804 -6.86 -19.74 -9.03
C GLN A 804 -6.43 -19.46 -7.59
N THR A 805 -5.50 -20.25 -7.05
CA THR A 805 -4.94 -20.05 -5.71
C THR A 805 -4.24 -18.69 -5.63
N MET A 806 -3.35 -18.39 -6.57
CA MET A 806 -2.54 -17.17 -6.57
C MET A 806 -3.33 -15.88 -6.86
N ASN A 807 -4.39 -15.96 -7.68
CA ASN A 807 -5.35 -14.85 -7.85
C ASN A 807 -6.07 -14.49 -6.54
N THR A 808 -6.27 -15.44 -5.61
CA THR A 808 -6.87 -15.18 -4.29
C THR A 808 -6.00 -14.24 -3.42
N TRP A 809 -4.69 -14.17 -3.70
CA TRP A 809 -3.71 -13.34 -3.00
C TRP A 809 -3.30 -12.06 -3.78
N ASP A 810 -4.11 -11.66 -4.77
CA ASP A 810 -3.85 -10.60 -5.77
C ASP A 810 -2.51 -10.71 -6.54
N PHE A 811 -2.01 -11.92 -6.80
CA PHE A 811 -0.85 -12.09 -7.68
C PHE A 811 -1.26 -12.12 -9.15
N HIS A 812 -0.60 -11.29 -9.97
CA HIS A 812 -0.83 -11.25 -11.41
C HIS A 812 -0.27 -12.51 -12.09
N VAL A 813 -1.12 -13.26 -12.80
CA VAL A 813 -0.76 -14.55 -13.42
C VAL A 813 -0.78 -14.55 -14.96
N GLY A 814 -0.76 -13.40 -15.62
CA GLY A 814 -0.81 -13.29 -17.09
C GLY A 814 0.26 -14.11 -17.83
N VAL A 815 1.46 -14.27 -17.24
CA VAL A 815 2.54 -15.12 -17.80
C VAL A 815 2.13 -16.60 -17.92
N PHE A 816 1.24 -17.08 -17.05
CA PHE A 816 0.67 -18.43 -17.16
C PHE A 816 -0.54 -18.48 -18.11
N ASP A 817 -1.26 -17.38 -18.34
CA ASP A 817 -2.35 -17.32 -19.34
C ASP A 817 -1.79 -17.37 -20.77
N ASP A 818 -0.70 -16.63 -21.03
CA ASP A 818 0.13 -16.76 -22.25
C ASP A 818 0.70 -18.18 -22.41
N PHE A 819 0.97 -18.89 -21.31
CA PHE A 819 1.40 -20.28 -21.35
C PHE A 819 0.25 -21.26 -21.59
N LEU A 820 -0.97 -20.98 -21.10
CA LEU A 820 -2.17 -21.74 -21.43
C LEU A 820 -2.46 -21.67 -22.94
N LEU A 821 -2.24 -20.54 -23.61
CA LEU A 821 -2.28 -20.45 -25.09
C LEU A 821 -1.26 -21.41 -25.76
N THR A 822 -0.09 -21.59 -25.15
CA THR A 822 0.98 -22.45 -25.68
C THR A 822 0.67 -23.94 -25.45
N LEU A 823 0.16 -24.30 -24.27
CA LEU A 823 -0.36 -25.64 -23.97
C LEU A 823 -1.55 -25.99 -24.85
N PHE A 824 -2.47 -25.05 -25.09
CA PHE A 824 -3.63 -25.22 -25.96
C PHE A 824 -3.22 -25.50 -27.40
N LYS A 825 -2.27 -24.75 -27.97
CA LYS A 825 -1.71 -25.03 -29.30
C LYS A 825 -1.09 -26.43 -29.36
N LYS A 826 -0.32 -26.83 -28.33
CA LYS A 826 0.28 -28.17 -28.31
C LYS A 826 -0.75 -29.29 -28.16
N TYR A 827 -1.83 -29.04 -27.42
CA TYR A 827 -2.98 -29.94 -27.32
C TYR A 827 -3.72 -30.07 -28.66
N ALA A 828 -3.94 -28.95 -29.37
CA ALA A 828 -4.52 -28.94 -30.71
C ALA A 828 -3.67 -29.73 -31.72
N GLU A 829 -2.34 -29.51 -31.76
CA GLU A 829 -1.41 -30.30 -32.62
C GLU A 829 -1.55 -31.81 -32.39
N LEU A 830 -1.65 -32.25 -31.11
CA LEU A 830 -1.76 -33.67 -30.78
C LEU A 830 -3.14 -34.26 -31.10
N LEU A 831 -4.22 -33.50 -30.89
CA LEU A 831 -5.56 -33.90 -31.31
C LEU A 831 -5.64 -33.99 -32.84
N GLU A 832 -5.20 -32.96 -33.56
CA GLU A 832 -5.24 -32.91 -35.02
C GLU A 832 -4.46 -34.08 -35.63
N LYS A 833 -3.25 -34.37 -35.13
CA LYS A 833 -2.47 -35.54 -35.56
C LYS A 833 -3.24 -36.85 -35.32
N ARG A 834 -3.78 -37.06 -34.11
CA ARG A 834 -4.54 -38.27 -33.76
C ARG A 834 -5.74 -38.45 -34.68
N PHE A 835 -6.59 -37.43 -34.79
CA PHE A 835 -7.80 -37.50 -35.59
C PHE A 835 -7.49 -37.56 -37.10
N SER A 836 -6.38 -36.98 -37.57
CA SER A 836 -5.86 -37.20 -38.93
C SER A 836 -5.59 -38.68 -39.21
N ASP A 837 -4.93 -39.38 -38.27
CA ASP A 837 -4.62 -40.80 -38.40
C ASP A 837 -5.93 -41.63 -38.35
N ASP A 838 -6.85 -41.33 -37.42
CA ASP A 838 -8.18 -41.96 -37.31
C ASP A 838 -9.02 -41.77 -38.60
N PHE A 839 -9.10 -40.56 -39.15
CA PHE A 839 -9.78 -40.28 -40.43
C PHE A 839 -9.13 -41.04 -41.61
N GLN A 840 -7.79 -41.12 -41.64
CA GLN A 840 -7.09 -41.84 -42.70
C GLN A 840 -7.37 -43.35 -42.66
N GLU A 841 -7.51 -43.96 -41.47
CA GLU A 841 -7.94 -45.35 -41.34
C GLU A 841 -9.36 -45.56 -41.90
N ILE A 842 -10.32 -44.69 -41.52
CA ILE A 842 -11.72 -44.76 -42.00
C ILE A 842 -11.78 -44.67 -43.53
N VAL A 843 -11.16 -43.67 -44.16
CA VAL A 843 -11.20 -43.44 -45.62
C VAL A 843 -10.45 -44.53 -46.40
N SER A 844 -9.48 -45.19 -45.77
CA SER A 844 -8.79 -46.35 -46.36
C SER A 844 -9.59 -47.65 -46.31
N THR A 845 -10.60 -47.74 -45.43
CA THR A 845 -11.37 -48.96 -45.13
C THR A 845 -12.75 -48.98 -45.80
N ASP A 846 -13.31 -47.82 -46.16
CA ASP A 846 -14.63 -47.71 -46.82
C ASP A 846 -14.67 -48.41 -48.20
N ASP A 847 -15.79 -49.07 -48.50
CA ASP A 847 -16.01 -49.78 -49.77
C ASP A 847 -16.67 -48.91 -50.86
N TYR A 848 -17.08 -47.69 -50.50
CA TYR A 848 -17.81 -46.75 -51.34
C TYR A 848 -19.13 -47.35 -51.89
N MET A 849 -19.86 -48.08 -51.04
CA MET A 849 -21.23 -48.55 -51.30
C MET A 849 -22.28 -47.86 -50.40
N PRO A 850 -23.54 -47.69 -50.87
CA PRO A 850 -24.64 -47.16 -50.05
C PRO A 850 -24.88 -47.99 -48.78
N MET A 851 -24.91 -47.35 -47.60
CA MET A 851 -24.96 -48.05 -46.31
C MET A 851 -26.32 -48.76 -46.07
N PRO A 852 -26.37 -50.10 -45.92
CA PRO A 852 -27.59 -50.82 -45.61
C PRO A 852 -27.85 -50.86 -44.09
N ILE A 853 -29.07 -50.56 -43.66
CA ILE A 853 -29.50 -50.61 -42.26
C ILE A 853 -30.63 -51.63 -42.09
N GLN A 854 -30.48 -52.53 -41.10
CA GLN A 854 -31.41 -53.63 -40.86
C GLN A 854 -32.37 -53.36 -39.70
N THR A 855 -32.00 -52.47 -38.76
CA THR A 855 -32.80 -52.18 -37.56
C THR A 855 -33.06 -50.68 -37.36
N ILE A 856 -34.17 -50.37 -36.69
CA ILE A 856 -34.51 -48.99 -36.30
C ILE A 856 -33.53 -48.42 -35.25
N GLU A 857 -32.87 -49.27 -34.45
CA GLU A 857 -31.85 -48.81 -33.49
C GLU A 857 -30.57 -48.34 -34.18
N GLU A 858 -30.12 -49.04 -35.22
CA GLU A 858 -29.00 -48.59 -36.07
C GLU A 858 -29.35 -47.29 -36.79
N PHE A 859 -30.59 -47.16 -37.28
CA PHE A 859 -31.08 -45.95 -37.91
C PHE A 859 -31.10 -44.75 -36.96
N ASP A 860 -31.70 -44.89 -35.77
CA ASP A 860 -31.71 -43.84 -34.75
C ASP A 860 -30.29 -43.49 -34.31
N LYS A 861 -29.36 -44.46 -34.20
CA LYS A 861 -27.94 -44.20 -33.87
C LYS A 861 -27.24 -43.38 -34.95
N VAL A 862 -27.40 -43.74 -36.23
CA VAL A 862 -26.80 -43.00 -37.35
C VAL A 862 -27.39 -41.59 -37.46
N LEU A 863 -28.70 -41.43 -37.31
CA LEU A 863 -29.39 -40.14 -37.41
C LEU A 863 -29.05 -39.19 -36.25
N ASN A 864 -28.83 -39.70 -35.03
CA ASN A 864 -28.38 -38.86 -33.91
C ASN A 864 -26.97 -38.28 -34.11
N VAL A 865 -26.12 -38.90 -34.93
CA VAL A 865 -24.70 -38.51 -35.11
C VAL A 865 -24.42 -37.83 -36.44
N SER A 866 -24.99 -38.30 -37.55
CA SER A 866 -24.84 -37.62 -38.84
C SER A 866 -25.71 -36.37 -38.92
N TRP A 867 -25.32 -35.40 -39.74
CA TRP A 867 -26.13 -34.20 -40.01
C TRP A 867 -27.12 -34.48 -41.17
N TYR A 868 -27.92 -35.55 -41.02
CA TYR A 868 -28.83 -36.03 -42.06
C TYR A 868 -30.30 -35.95 -41.64
N ASN A 869 -31.08 -35.16 -42.39
CA ASN A 869 -32.53 -35.11 -42.26
C ASN A 869 -33.17 -36.11 -43.25
N PRO A 870 -33.92 -37.13 -42.79
CA PRO A 870 -34.55 -38.10 -43.68
C PRO A 870 -35.74 -37.52 -44.43
N GLU A 871 -35.91 -37.89 -45.70
CA GLU A 871 -37.05 -37.47 -46.54
C GLU A 871 -38.41 -37.99 -46.03
N LYS A 872 -38.41 -39.02 -45.18
CA LYS A 872 -39.61 -39.64 -44.61
C LYS A 872 -39.59 -39.55 -43.09
N PRO A 873 -40.73 -39.28 -42.44
CA PRO A 873 -40.82 -39.30 -40.99
C PRO A 873 -40.63 -40.72 -40.45
N ARG A 874 -40.11 -40.81 -39.21
CA ARG A 874 -39.72 -42.03 -38.49
C ARG A 874 -40.78 -43.14 -38.44
N GLU A 875 -42.05 -42.79 -38.62
CA GLU A 875 -43.20 -43.69 -38.53
C GLU A 875 -43.54 -44.39 -39.87
N GLU A 876 -43.02 -43.91 -41.01
CA GLU A 876 -43.31 -44.45 -42.35
C GLU A 876 -42.17 -45.35 -42.91
N GLN A 877 -41.14 -45.63 -42.11
CA GLN A 877 -39.91 -46.24 -42.59
C GLN A 877 -39.88 -47.77 -42.43
N ALA A 878 -39.75 -48.47 -43.57
CA ALA A 878 -39.64 -49.92 -43.62
C ALA A 878 -38.17 -50.37 -43.64
N PHE A 879 -37.85 -51.42 -42.88
CA PHE A 879 -36.53 -52.03 -42.81
C PHE A 879 -36.50 -53.40 -43.54
N PRO A 880 -35.39 -53.78 -44.20
CA PRO A 880 -34.14 -53.03 -44.32
C PRO A 880 -34.27 -51.82 -45.24
N CYS A 881 -33.63 -50.70 -44.85
CA CYS A 881 -33.52 -49.51 -45.68
C CYS A 881 -32.05 -49.27 -46.07
N VAL A 882 -31.82 -48.50 -47.12
CA VAL A 882 -30.47 -48.13 -47.58
C VAL A 882 -30.34 -46.62 -47.50
N LEU A 883 -29.27 -46.13 -46.90
CA LEU A 883 -28.94 -44.71 -46.83
C LEU A 883 -28.18 -44.26 -48.09
N PRO A 884 -28.29 -42.98 -48.49
CA PRO A 884 -27.67 -42.48 -49.72
C PRO A 884 -26.13 -42.41 -49.65
N PHE A 885 -25.54 -42.34 -48.45
CA PHE A 885 -24.09 -42.26 -48.21
C PHE A 885 -23.47 -43.61 -47.81
N SER A 886 -22.15 -43.75 -47.98
CA SER A 886 -21.38 -44.91 -47.48
C SER A 886 -21.03 -44.79 -45.98
N GLN A 887 -20.45 -45.85 -45.41
CA GLN A 887 -20.16 -45.95 -43.97
C GLN A 887 -19.14 -44.90 -43.49
N MET A 888 -18.24 -44.43 -44.37
CA MET A 888 -17.34 -43.30 -44.13
C MET A 888 -18.06 -42.08 -43.53
N TYR A 889 -19.18 -41.62 -44.12
CA TYR A 889 -19.81 -40.35 -43.72
C TYR A 889 -20.24 -40.31 -42.25
N PRO A 890 -21.05 -41.25 -41.71
CA PRO A 890 -21.42 -41.24 -40.31
C PRO A 890 -20.25 -41.53 -39.37
N LEU A 891 -19.24 -42.31 -39.77
CA LEU A 891 -18.02 -42.49 -38.96
C LEU A 891 -17.24 -41.18 -38.83
N CYS A 892 -16.99 -40.46 -39.93
CA CYS A 892 -16.38 -39.15 -39.87
C CYS A 892 -17.23 -38.15 -39.05
N CYS A 893 -18.56 -38.25 -39.06
CA CYS A 893 -19.43 -37.43 -38.21
C CYS A 893 -19.28 -37.76 -36.70
N ILE A 894 -19.06 -39.04 -36.32
CA ILE A 894 -18.71 -39.41 -34.95
C ILE A 894 -17.43 -38.67 -34.54
N ASP A 895 -16.38 -38.75 -35.36
CA ASP A 895 -15.06 -38.27 -34.97
C ASP A 895 -14.89 -36.75 -35.05
N ILE A 896 -15.57 -36.06 -35.97
CA ILE A 896 -15.69 -34.59 -35.92
C ILE A 896 -16.38 -34.16 -34.61
N ARG A 897 -17.44 -34.85 -34.17
CA ARG A 897 -18.11 -34.53 -32.89
C ARG A 897 -17.26 -34.90 -31.68
N ASN A 898 -16.50 -35.99 -31.71
CA ASN A 898 -15.55 -36.34 -30.65
C ASN A 898 -14.40 -35.33 -30.55
N PHE A 899 -13.86 -34.88 -31.69
CA PHE A 899 -12.85 -33.83 -31.78
C PHE A 899 -13.37 -32.52 -31.19
N LEU A 900 -14.53 -32.03 -31.65
CA LEU A 900 -15.20 -30.83 -31.10
C LEU A 900 -15.38 -30.94 -29.57
N ASN A 901 -15.88 -32.06 -29.07
CA ASN A 901 -16.10 -32.27 -27.64
C ASN A 901 -14.78 -32.24 -26.84
N GLN A 902 -13.70 -32.85 -27.33
CA GLN A 902 -12.38 -32.81 -26.68
C GLN A 902 -11.75 -31.41 -26.74
N PHE A 903 -11.91 -30.72 -27.87
CA PHE A 903 -11.43 -29.35 -28.07
C PHE A 903 -12.13 -28.36 -27.12
N TYR A 904 -13.45 -28.43 -26.99
CA TYR A 904 -14.22 -27.64 -26.02
C TYR A 904 -14.04 -28.12 -24.57
N PHE A 905 -13.65 -29.38 -24.32
CA PHE A 905 -13.27 -29.82 -22.97
C PHE A 905 -12.03 -29.09 -22.46
N PHE A 906 -11.05 -28.78 -23.33
CA PHE A 906 -9.95 -27.88 -22.97
C PHE A 906 -10.46 -26.45 -22.73
N ALA A 907 -11.44 -25.96 -23.50
CA ALA A 907 -11.97 -24.61 -23.42
C ALA A 907 -12.77 -24.30 -22.13
N ASN A 908 -13.63 -25.22 -21.69
CA ASN A 908 -14.68 -24.94 -20.71
C ASN A 908 -14.16 -24.49 -19.34
N ASP A 909 -13.08 -25.12 -18.86
CA ASP A 909 -12.47 -24.74 -17.58
C ASP A 909 -11.47 -23.59 -17.76
N ASP A 910 -11.82 -22.43 -17.22
CA ASP A 910 -10.95 -21.30 -16.85
C ASP A 910 -10.21 -20.51 -17.95
N PHE A 911 -10.23 -20.92 -19.22
CA PHE A 911 -9.55 -20.19 -20.31
C PHE A 911 -10.12 -18.78 -20.56
N SER A 912 -9.26 -17.81 -20.89
CA SER A 912 -9.61 -16.40 -21.16
C SER A 912 -9.83 -16.10 -22.65
N HIS A 913 -9.00 -16.67 -23.52
CA HIS A 913 -8.87 -16.30 -24.93
C HIS A 913 -9.81 -17.08 -25.88
N SER A 914 -11.13 -17.02 -25.64
CA SER A 914 -12.13 -17.77 -26.43
C SER A 914 -12.02 -17.57 -27.95
N SER A 915 -11.61 -16.39 -28.43
CA SER A 915 -11.43 -16.14 -29.87
C SER A 915 -10.28 -16.93 -30.49
N VAL A 916 -9.21 -17.20 -29.73
CA VAL A 916 -8.08 -18.00 -30.20
C VAL A 916 -8.48 -19.48 -30.30
N ILE A 917 -9.43 -19.92 -29.46
CA ILE A 917 -10.05 -21.25 -29.58
C ILE A 917 -10.84 -21.32 -30.88
N ASP A 918 -11.74 -20.37 -31.15
CA ASP A 918 -12.54 -20.33 -32.39
C ASP A 918 -11.65 -20.35 -33.66
N GLU A 919 -10.58 -19.54 -33.68
CA GLU A 919 -9.66 -19.46 -34.82
C GLU A 919 -8.84 -20.75 -35.00
N THR A 920 -8.26 -21.29 -33.92
CA THR A 920 -7.49 -22.54 -33.99
C THR A 920 -8.40 -23.73 -34.34
N LEU A 921 -9.66 -23.73 -33.88
CA LEU A 921 -10.65 -24.75 -34.23
C LEU A 921 -11.05 -24.68 -35.70
N ARG A 922 -11.33 -23.48 -36.22
CA ARG A 922 -11.59 -23.26 -37.65
C ARG A 922 -10.42 -23.77 -38.49
N ASP A 923 -9.20 -23.39 -38.15
CA ASP A 923 -8.02 -23.71 -38.97
C ASP A 923 -7.69 -25.22 -38.93
N ALA A 924 -7.80 -25.87 -37.77
CA ALA A 924 -7.64 -27.32 -37.65
C ALA A 924 -8.78 -28.12 -38.32
N LEU A 925 -10.03 -27.65 -38.26
CA LEU A 925 -11.14 -28.25 -39.01
C LEU A 925 -10.96 -28.08 -40.52
N ASP A 926 -10.55 -26.89 -40.97
CA ASP A 926 -10.25 -26.63 -42.38
C ASP A 926 -9.10 -27.50 -42.87
N GLU A 927 -8.03 -27.70 -42.10
CA GLU A 927 -6.94 -28.62 -42.45
C GLU A 927 -7.42 -30.09 -42.49
N LEU A 928 -8.06 -30.61 -41.44
CA LEU A 928 -8.56 -31.99 -41.41
C LEU A 928 -9.55 -32.27 -42.55
N LEU A 929 -10.55 -31.40 -42.74
CA LEU A 929 -11.56 -31.57 -43.78
C LEU A 929 -10.98 -31.36 -45.18
N SER A 930 -10.10 -30.37 -45.39
CA SER A 930 -9.54 -30.09 -46.72
C SER A 930 -8.41 -31.04 -47.12
N SER A 931 -7.46 -31.29 -46.22
CA SER A 931 -6.20 -32.00 -46.48
C SER A 931 -6.34 -33.52 -46.36
N LYS A 932 -7.16 -33.99 -45.40
CA LYS A 932 -7.34 -35.43 -45.14
C LYS A 932 -8.61 -35.99 -45.79
N VAL A 933 -9.77 -35.34 -45.59
CA VAL A 933 -11.02 -35.85 -46.17
C VAL A 933 -11.14 -35.50 -47.66
N CYS A 934 -11.05 -34.22 -48.01
CA CYS A 934 -11.36 -33.76 -49.36
C CYS A 934 -10.32 -34.22 -50.41
N ASP A 935 -9.02 -34.08 -50.13
CA ASP A 935 -7.97 -34.45 -51.10
C ASP A 935 -7.83 -35.97 -51.29
N THR A 936 -8.03 -36.78 -50.24
CA THR A 936 -8.07 -38.25 -50.40
C THR A 936 -9.27 -38.70 -51.22
N LEU A 937 -10.46 -38.08 -51.04
CA LEU A 937 -11.60 -38.33 -51.92
C LEU A 937 -11.30 -37.96 -53.38
N VAL A 938 -10.59 -36.84 -53.62
CA VAL A 938 -10.16 -36.44 -54.97
C VAL A 938 -9.15 -37.42 -55.57
N GLU A 939 -8.20 -37.95 -54.80
CA GLU A 939 -7.30 -39.00 -55.28
C GLU A 939 -8.08 -40.25 -55.74
N ARG A 940 -9.16 -40.62 -55.03
CA ARG A 940 -10.07 -41.72 -55.41
C ARG A 940 -10.95 -41.43 -56.63
N LEU A 941 -11.17 -40.17 -57.04
CA LEU A 941 -11.86 -39.83 -58.31
C LEU A 941 -11.09 -40.27 -59.57
N SER A 942 -9.82 -40.66 -59.43
CA SER A 942 -9.05 -41.31 -60.50
C SER A 942 -9.58 -42.69 -60.93
N SER A 943 -10.47 -43.29 -60.14
CA SER A 943 -11.08 -44.60 -60.37
C SER A 943 -11.84 -44.69 -61.72
N GLN A 944 -12.01 -45.93 -62.21
CA GLN A 944 -12.73 -46.22 -63.46
C GLN A 944 -14.18 -46.70 -63.24
N TYR A 945 -14.57 -47.03 -62.00
CA TYR A 945 -15.90 -47.56 -61.69
C TYR A 945 -16.90 -46.43 -61.43
N LEU A 946 -17.80 -46.19 -62.39
CA LEU A 946 -18.81 -45.12 -62.33
C LEU A 946 -19.60 -45.11 -61.01
N GLY A 947 -19.99 -46.28 -60.48
CA GLY A 947 -20.72 -46.39 -59.21
C GLY A 947 -19.97 -45.82 -58.01
N GLN A 948 -18.65 -46.01 -57.94
CA GLN A 948 -17.83 -45.44 -56.86
C GLN A 948 -17.70 -43.92 -57.02
N ILE A 949 -17.57 -43.41 -58.25
CA ILE A 949 -17.52 -41.96 -58.51
C ILE A 949 -18.84 -41.29 -58.12
N VAL A 950 -19.98 -41.93 -58.41
CA VAL A 950 -21.31 -41.47 -58.00
C VAL A 950 -21.46 -41.51 -56.48
N GLN A 951 -21.00 -42.56 -55.80
CA GLN A 951 -21.05 -42.62 -54.33
C GLN A 951 -20.14 -41.57 -53.68
N ILE A 952 -18.96 -41.31 -54.24
CA ILE A 952 -18.06 -40.23 -53.80
C ILE A 952 -18.76 -38.87 -54.00
N LEU A 953 -19.44 -38.64 -55.13
CA LEU A 953 -20.21 -37.40 -55.37
C LEU A 953 -21.32 -37.20 -54.32
N ILE A 954 -22.09 -38.25 -54.00
CA ILE A 954 -23.13 -38.19 -52.96
C ILE A 954 -22.53 -37.96 -51.57
N ASN A 955 -21.41 -38.61 -51.25
CA ASN A 955 -20.68 -38.37 -50.00
C ASN A 955 -20.18 -36.92 -49.92
N LEU A 956 -19.59 -36.37 -50.99
CA LEU A 956 -19.13 -34.97 -51.08
C LEU A 956 -20.29 -33.98 -50.89
N GLU A 957 -21.48 -34.27 -51.40
CA GLU A 957 -22.69 -33.47 -51.18
C GLU A 957 -23.18 -33.52 -49.72
N HIS A 958 -23.14 -34.69 -49.07
CA HIS A 958 -23.45 -34.80 -47.65
C HIS A 958 -22.38 -34.16 -46.75
N PHE A 959 -21.10 -34.13 -47.15
CA PHE A 959 -20.06 -33.34 -46.49
C PHE A 959 -20.23 -31.83 -46.72
N GLU A 960 -20.67 -31.37 -47.90
CA GLU A 960 -21.01 -29.96 -48.14
C GLU A 960 -22.14 -29.49 -47.19
N LEU A 961 -23.18 -30.33 -47.01
CA LEU A 961 -24.25 -30.09 -46.04
C LEU A 961 -23.74 -30.11 -44.59
N ALA A 962 -22.93 -31.11 -44.23
CA ALA A 962 -22.35 -31.21 -42.88
C ALA A 962 -21.48 -29.99 -42.52
N CYS A 963 -20.73 -29.43 -43.48
CA CYS A 963 -19.93 -28.22 -43.23
C CYS A 963 -20.81 -27.02 -42.88
N ARG A 964 -21.97 -26.84 -43.54
CA ARG A 964 -22.91 -25.74 -43.23
C ARG A 964 -23.62 -25.92 -41.88
N GLU A 965 -23.89 -27.15 -41.48
CA GLU A 965 -24.42 -27.45 -40.13
C GLU A 965 -23.34 -27.31 -39.05
N LEU A 966 -22.07 -27.59 -39.38
CA LEU A 966 -20.92 -27.35 -38.53
C LEU A 966 -20.65 -25.85 -38.33
N GLU A 967 -20.72 -25.04 -39.40
CA GLU A 967 -20.67 -23.57 -39.33
C GLU A 967 -21.77 -23.01 -38.39
N GLN A 968 -22.99 -23.56 -38.47
CA GLN A 968 -24.08 -23.20 -37.55
C GLN A 968 -23.83 -23.65 -36.11
N LEU A 969 -23.29 -24.85 -35.87
CA LEU A 969 -22.95 -25.34 -34.53
C LEU A 969 -21.80 -24.53 -33.90
N LEU A 970 -20.79 -24.15 -34.67
CA LEU A 970 -19.72 -23.25 -34.22
C LEU A 970 -20.28 -21.86 -33.89
N ALA A 971 -21.19 -21.32 -34.71
CA ALA A 971 -21.89 -20.07 -34.41
C ALA A 971 -22.75 -20.16 -33.13
N ALA A 972 -23.42 -21.30 -32.89
CA ALA A 972 -24.20 -21.53 -31.67
C ALA A 972 -23.32 -21.71 -30.42
N ALA A 973 -22.19 -22.41 -30.52
CA ALA A 973 -21.26 -22.61 -29.39
C ALA A 973 -20.70 -21.28 -28.85
N ARG A 974 -20.52 -20.28 -29.71
CA ARG A 974 -20.03 -18.93 -29.37
C ARG A 974 -21.05 -18.07 -28.61
N SER A 975 -22.32 -18.48 -28.52
CA SER A 975 -23.43 -17.62 -28.07
C SER A 975 -23.55 -17.47 -26.53
N GLN A 976 -22.50 -16.97 -25.87
CA GLN A 976 -22.62 -16.39 -24.52
C GLN A 976 -22.02 -14.98 -24.37
N ASN A 977 -20.96 -14.58 -25.10
CA ASN A 977 -20.27 -13.30 -24.81
C ASN A 977 -19.78 -12.45 -26.00
N VAL A 978 -19.86 -12.89 -27.27
CA VAL A 978 -19.41 -12.09 -28.42
C VAL A 978 -20.44 -12.03 -29.53
N SER A 979 -20.77 -10.81 -29.98
CA SER A 979 -21.55 -10.56 -31.21
C SER A 979 -20.59 -10.24 -32.35
N GLY A 980 -20.27 -11.23 -33.19
CA GLY A 980 -19.34 -11.11 -34.31
C GLY A 980 -19.63 -12.14 -35.41
N ASP A 981 -19.03 -11.93 -36.58
CA ASP A 981 -19.43 -12.58 -37.84
C ASP A 981 -19.51 -14.13 -37.82
N VAL A 982 -20.30 -14.63 -38.76
CA VAL A 982 -20.45 -16.05 -39.09
C VAL A 982 -19.09 -16.61 -39.50
N VAL A 983 -18.65 -17.69 -38.86
CA VAL A 983 -17.45 -18.41 -39.24
C VAL A 983 -17.76 -19.26 -40.48
N THR A 984 -17.17 -18.93 -41.61
CA THR A 984 -17.21 -19.73 -42.85
C THR A 984 -15.97 -20.60 -42.95
N LEU A 985 -16.14 -21.88 -43.26
CA LEU A 985 -15.03 -22.83 -43.48
C LEU A 985 -14.55 -22.76 -44.93
N ASN A 986 -13.23 -22.70 -45.14
CA ASN A 986 -12.63 -22.79 -46.48
C ASN A 986 -12.89 -24.18 -47.10
N ALA A 987 -13.04 -25.21 -46.26
CA ALA A 987 -13.45 -26.55 -46.66
C ALA A 987 -14.79 -26.54 -47.43
N THR A 988 -15.75 -25.68 -47.07
CA THR A 988 -17.08 -25.61 -47.71
C THR A 988 -16.96 -25.29 -49.21
N ASP A 989 -16.16 -24.29 -49.60
CA ASP A 989 -15.91 -23.99 -51.02
C ASP A 989 -14.97 -25.02 -51.69
N LYS A 990 -14.07 -25.68 -50.95
CA LYS A 990 -13.24 -26.78 -51.49
C LYS A 990 -14.09 -28.01 -51.85
N PHE A 991 -14.99 -28.45 -50.97
CA PHE A 991 -15.95 -29.52 -51.26
C PHE A 991 -16.82 -29.19 -52.47
N LYS A 992 -17.35 -27.96 -52.55
CA LYS A 992 -18.17 -27.46 -53.66
C LYS A 992 -17.41 -27.35 -55.00
N SER A 993 -16.10 -27.08 -54.97
CA SER A 993 -15.23 -27.18 -56.14
C SER A 993 -15.01 -28.63 -56.56
N ASN A 994 -14.73 -29.51 -55.60
CA ASN A 994 -14.43 -30.92 -55.86
C ASN A 994 -15.69 -31.74 -56.23
N LYS A 995 -16.88 -31.31 -55.80
CA LYS A 995 -18.18 -31.77 -56.30
C LYS A 995 -18.28 -31.59 -57.82
N LYS A 996 -17.95 -30.39 -58.33
CA LYS A 996 -17.91 -30.10 -59.78
C LYS A 996 -16.82 -30.87 -60.51
N ALA A 997 -15.71 -31.18 -59.85
CA ALA A 997 -14.68 -32.06 -60.40
C ALA A 997 -15.18 -33.51 -60.54
N ALA A 998 -15.92 -34.02 -59.54
CA ALA A 998 -16.56 -35.34 -59.59
C ALA A 998 -17.69 -35.40 -60.63
N GLU A 999 -18.53 -34.36 -60.73
CA GLU A 999 -19.51 -34.18 -61.81
C GLU A 999 -18.82 -34.25 -63.18
N LYS A 1000 -17.80 -33.42 -63.42
CA LYS A 1000 -17.00 -33.45 -64.66
C LYS A 1000 -16.42 -34.84 -64.94
N ARG A 1001 -15.94 -35.53 -63.91
CA ARG A 1001 -15.39 -36.88 -64.03
C ARG A 1001 -16.44 -37.92 -64.43
N ILE A 1002 -17.70 -37.77 -64.01
CA ILE A 1002 -18.82 -38.60 -64.46
C ILE A 1002 -19.06 -38.40 -65.96
N PHE A 1003 -19.12 -37.14 -66.44
CA PHE A 1003 -19.25 -36.86 -67.89
C PHE A 1003 -18.09 -37.49 -68.68
N GLU A 1004 -16.83 -37.31 -68.24
CA GLU A 1004 -15.65 -37.92 -68.89
C GLU A 1004 -15.74 -39.45 -68.98
N VAL A 1005 -16.17 -40.13 -67.90
CA VAL A 1005 -16.25 -41.60 -67.85
C VAL A 1005 -17.44 -42.13 -68.63
N VAL A 1006 -18.57 -41.42 -68.65
CA VAL A 1006 -19.73 -41.78 -69.49
C VAL A 1006 -19.40 -41.58 -70.97
N ASN A 1007 -18.82 -40.44 -71.36
CA ASN A 1007 -18.48 -40.17 -72.76
C ASN A 1007 -17.38 -41.12 -73.26
N SER A 1008 -16.34 -41.40 -72.48
CA SER A 1008 -15.33 -42.42 -72.83
C SER A 1008 -15.94 -43.81 -73.04
N LYS A 1009 -17.03 -44.16 -72.35
CA LYS A 1009 -17.74 -45.43 -72.56
C LYS A 1009 -18.72 -45.38 -73.74
N ILE A 1010 -19.15 -44.20 -74.16
CA ILE A 1010 -19.89 -43.98 -75.40
C ILE A 1010 -18.93 -44.07 -76.60
N ASP A 1011 -17.71 -43.53 -76.47
CA ASP A 1011 -16.63 -43.70 -77.45
C ASP A 1011 -16.29 -45.18 -77.65
N ASP A 1012 -15.99 -45.92 -76.56
CA ASP A 1012 -15.77 -47.38 -76.58
C ASP A 1012 -16.88 -48.16 -77.30
N LEU A 1013 -18.13 -47.69 -77.23
CA LEU A 1013 -19.29 -48.32 -77.86
C LEU A 1013 -19.47 -47.91 -79.33
N ILE A 1014 -19.25 -46.63 -79.67
CA ILE A 1014 -19.40 -46.13 -81.04
C ILE A 1014 -18.22 -46.54 -81.93
N GLU A 1015 -17.02 -46.75 -81.38
CA GLU A 1015 -15.90 -47.38 -82.12
C GLU A 1015 -16.23 -48.82 -82.59
N THR A 1016 -17.26 -49.48 -82.03
CA THR A 1016 -17.75 -50.79 -82.50
C THR A 1016 -18.77 -50.72 -83.65
N ALA A 1017 -19.03 -49.54 -84.23
CA ALA A 1017 -20.04 -49.33 -85.26
C ALA A 1017 -19.61 -49.79 -86.67
N GLU A 1018 -19.67 -51.12 -86.92
CA GLU A 1018 -19.42 -51.71 -88.24
C GLU A 1018 -20.56 -51.42 -89.26
N TYR A 1019 -20.49 -50.29 -89.97
CA TYR A 1019 -21.41 -49.94 -91.06
C TYR A 1019 -20.91 -50.40 -92.45
N ASP A 1020 -21.68 -51.25 -93.13
CA ASP A 1020 -21.54 -51.49 -94.58
C ASP A 1020 -22.24 -50.37 -95.38
N TRP A 1021 -21.52 -49.27 -95.61
CA TRP A 1021 -21.98 -48.12 -96.42
C TRP A 1021 -22.31 -48.47 -97.88
N MET A 1022 -21.99 -49.69 -98.35
CA MET A 1022 -22.25 -50.20 -99.69
C MET A 1022 -23.17 -51.43 -99.70
N ALA A 1023 -23.89 -51.69 -98.61
CA ALA A 1023 -24.76 -52.86 -98.42
C ALA A 1023 -25.68 -53.13 -99.62
N SER A 1024 -25.71 -54.39 -100.08
CA SER A 1024 -26.52 -54.81 -101.24
C SER A 1024 -27.97 -55.19 -100.91
N VAL A 1025 -28.31 -55.26 -99.62
CA VAL A 1025 -29.63 -55.64 -99.08
C VAL A 1025 -30.07 -54.58 -98.08
N PRO A 1026 -31.36 -54.16 -98.06
CA PRO A 1026 -31.84 -53.23 -97.03
C PRO A 1026 -31.82 -53.89 -95.64
N PRO A 1027 -31.35 -53.20 -94.59
CA PRO A 1027 -31.30 -53.75 -93.23
C PRO A 1027 -32.69 -54.00 -92.66
N ALA A 1028 -32.87 -55.13 -91.96
CA ALA A 1028 -34.13 -55.49 -91.31
C ALA A 1028 -34.26 -54.83 -89.92
N GLU A 1029 -33.26 -55.04 -89.07
CA GLU A 1029 -33.19 -54.62 -87.66
C GLU A 1029 -32.18 -53.46 -87.49
N PRO A 1030 -32.26 -52.66 -86.40
CA PRO A 1030 -31.25 -51.66 -86.06
C PRO A 1030 -29.94 -52.32 -85.59
N SER A 1031 -28.82 -51.62 -85.78
CA SER A 1031 -27.46 -52.08 -85.52
C SER A 1031 -27.21 -52.47 -84.06
N ASN A 1032 -26.43 -53.54 -83.86
CA ASN A 1032 -26.16 -54.10 -82.53
C ASN A 1032 -25.47 -53.10 -81.58
N TYR A 1033 -24.60 -52.22 -82.09
CA TYR A 1033 -23.98 -51.16 -81.29
C TYR A 1033 -25.04 -50.17 -80.77
N MET A 1034 -26.04 -49.82 -81.58
CA MET A 1034 -27.12 -48.91 -81.19
C MET A 1034 -28.06 -49.54 -80.15
N GLN A 1035 -28.42 -50.83 -80.32
CA GLN A 1035 -29.16 -51.59 -79.30
C GLN A 1035 -28.38 -51.72 -77.98
N THR A 1036 -27.05 -51.79 -78.06
CA THR A 1036 -26.17 -51.84 -76.88
C THR A 1036 -26.05 -50.47 -76.21
N LEU A 1037 -25.93 -49.39 -76.99
CA LEU A 1037 -25.85 -48.01 -76.52
C LEU A 1037 -27.14 -47.58 -75.80
N THR A 1038 -28.32 -47.82 -76.37
CA THR A 1038 -29.59 -47.49 -75.70
C THR A 1038 -29.82 -48.33 -74.44
N ARG A 1039 -29.44 -49.62 -74.44
CA ARG A 1039 -29.43 -50.46 -73.23
C ARG A 1039 -28.43 -49.94 -72.18
N PHE A 1040 -27.25 -49.50 -72.59
CA PHE A 1040 -26.22 -48.96 -71.71
C PHE A 1040 -26.68 -47.66 -71.04
N LEU A 1041 -27.19 -46.70 -71.81
CA LEU A 1041 -27.78 -45.45 -71.31
C LEU A 1041 -28.96 -45.73 -70.36
N SER A 1042 -29.87 -46.65 -70.74
CA SER A 1042 -30.99 -47.06 -69.87
C SER A 1042 -30.52 -47.72 -68.57
N ASN A 1043 -29.52 -48.60 -68.63
CA ASN A 1043 -28.98 -49.27 -67.44
C ASN A 1043 -28.29 -48.28 -66.50
N ILE A 1044 -27.38 -47.43 -67.00
CA ILE A 1044 -26.69 -46.41 -66.20
C ILE A 1044 -27.68 -45.55 -65.43
N MET A 1045 -28.76 -45.14 -66.09
CA MET A 1045 -29.77 -44.24 -65.53
C MET A 1045 -30.67 -44.91 -64.50
N ASN A 1046 -31.05 -46.18 -64.72
CA ASN A 1046 -31.93 -46.92 -63.82
C ASN A 1046 -31.21 -47.66 -62.68
N SER A 1047 -29.90 -47.90 -62.77
CA SER A 1047 -29.13 -48.59 -61.72
C SER A 1047 -28.04 -47.75 -61.06
N THR A 1048 -27.28 -46.97 -61.83
CA THR A 1048 -25.99 -46.41 -61.38
C THR A 1048 -26.10 -44.95 -60.96
N LEU A 1049 -26.87 -44.15 -61.70
CA LEU A 1049 -27.12 -42.74 -61.38
C LEU A 1049 -28.35 -42.55 -60.47
N LEU A 1050 -28.98 -43.62 -59.98
CA LEU A 1050 -30.27 -43.57 -59.29
C LEU A 1050 -30.26 -42.62 -58.08
N GLY A 1051 -29.15 -42.52 -57.35
CA GLY A 1051 -28.98 -41.63 -56.19
C GLY A 1051 -28.74 -40.14 -56.50
N LEU A 1052 -28.61 -39.72 -57.77
CA LEU A 1052 -28.35 -38.31 -58.12
C LEU A 1052 -29.64 -37.46 -58.25
N PRO A 1053 -29.57 -36.13 -58.09
CA PRO A 1053 -30.66 -35.21 -58.45
C PRO A 1053 -31.13 -35.36 -59.90
N THR A 1054 -32.41 -35.08 -60.17
CA THR A 1054 -32.99 -35.09 -61.53
C THR A 1054 -32.32 -34.10 -62.47
N GLU A 1055 -31.92 -32.94 -61.95
CA GLU A 1055 -31.21 -31.89 -62.71
C GLU A 1055 -29.86 -32.40 -63.25
N ILE A 1056 -29.06 -33.06 -62.41
CA ILE A 1056 -27.76 -33.63 -62.81
C ILE A 1056 -27.96 -34.83 -63.77
N LYS A 1057 -28.98 -35.66 -63.52
CA LYS A 1057 -29.40 -36.74 -64.42
C LYS A 1057 -29.76 -36.24 -65.83
N GLU A 1058 -30.54 -35.16 -65.93
CA GLU A 1058 -30.92 -34.55 -67.20
C GLU A 1058 -29.73 -33.91 -67.92
N LEU A 1059 -28.80 -33.29 -67.20
CA LEU A 1059 -27.54 -32.78 -67.77
C LEU A 1059 -26.63 -33.91 -68.28
N ILE A 1060 -26.49 -35.01 -67.55
CA ILE A 1060 -25.73 -36.19 -68.00
C ILE A 1060 -26.37 -36.79 -69.25
N TYR A 1061 -27.70 -36.90 -69.31
CA TYR A 1061 -28.39 -37.31 -70.54
C TYR A 1061 -28.13 -36.34 -71.69
N PHE A 1062 -28.20 -35.03 -71.46
CA PHE A 1062 -28.00 -34.01 -72.49
C PHE A 1062 -26.61 -34.11 -73.12
N ASP A 1063 -25.57 -34.15 -72.29
CA ASP A 1063 -24.18 -34.24 -72.72
C ASP A 1063 -23.88 -35.59 -73.41
N ALA A 1064 -24.28 -36.71 -72.80
CA ALA A 1064 -24.11 -38.05 -73.37
C ALA A 1064 -24.81 -38.22 -74.74
N LEU A 1065 -26.03 -37.69 -74.90
CA LEU A 1065 -26.76 -37.75 -76.16
C LEU A 1065 -26.20 -36.77 -77.21
N SER A 1066 -25.71 -35.60 -76.79
CA SER A 1066 -25.03 -34.65 -77.69
C SER A 1066 -23.69 -35.22 -78.19
N HIS A 1067 -22.90 -35.82 -77.30
CA HIS A 1067 -21.64 -36.49 -77.65
C HIS A 1067 -21.89 -37.68 -78.57
N ALA A 1068 -22.85 -38.55 -78.23
CA ALA A 1068 -23.27 -39.65 -79.11
C ALA A 1068 -23.75 -39.15 -80.48
N ALA A 1069 -24.57 -38.09 -80.55
CA ALA A 1069 -25.05 -37.54 -81.81
C ALA A 1069 -23.90 -36.98 -82.67
N ASN A 1070 -22.97 -36.24 -82.08
CA ASN A 1070 -21.76 -35.73 -82.76
C ASN A 1070 -20.88 -36.88 -83.28
N MET A 1071 -20.67 -37.93 -82.48
CA MET A 1071 -19.88 -39.10 -82.89
C MET A 1071 -20.58 -39.88 -84.01
N ILE A 1072 -21.91 -40.04 -83.98
CA ILE A 1072 -22.69 -40.66 -85.08
C ILE A 1072 -22.63 -39.79 -86.35
N LEU A 1073 -22.71 -38.45 -86.23
CA LEU A 1073 -22.51 -37.50 -87.34
C LEU A 1073 -21.11 -37.59 -87.97
N ALA A 1074 -20.10 -37.97 -87.19
CA ALA A 1074 -18.73 -38.16 -87.68
C ALA A 1074 -18.53 -39.44 -88.50
N LEU A 1075 -19.32 -40.51 -88.28
CA LEU A 1075 -19.12 -41.80 -88.96
C LEU A 1075 -19.19 -41.71 -90.51
N PRO A 1076 -20.17 -41.05 -91.14
CA PRO A 1076 -20.21 -40.89 -92.59
C PRO A 1076 -19.24 -39.81 -93.09
N LEU A 1077 -18.82 -38.87 -92.24
CA LEU A 1077 -17.83 -37.83 -92.57
C LEU A 1077 -16.40 -38.39 -92.63
N SER A 1078 -16.10 -39.47 -91.90
CA SER A 1078 -14.80 -40.14 -91.82
C SER A 1078 -14.07 -40.32 -93.17
N ALA A 1079 -12.74 -40.20 -93.14
CA ALA A 1079 -11.89 -40.21 -94.35
C ALA A 1079 -11.84 -41.58 -95.06
N GLU A 1080 -12.24 -42.65 -94.37
CA GLU A 1080 -12.29 -44.01 -94.93
C GLU A 1080 -13.54 -44.21 -95.80
N VAL A 1081 -14.66 -43.60 -95.42
CA VAL A 1081 -15.93 -43.65 -96.15
C VAL A 1081 -15.86 -42.71 -97.36
N LYS A 1082 -15.56 -43.29 -98.53
CA LYS A 1082 -15.46 -42.56 -99.81
C LYS A 1082 -16.77 -42.47 -100.57
N LYS A 1083 -17.68 -43.42 -100.35
CA LYS A 1083 -18.94 -43.60 -101.09
C LYS A 1083 -19.98 -44.25 -100.20
N ILE A 1084 -21.23 -43.78 -100.29
CA ILE A 1084 -22.38 -44.24 -99.51
C ILE A 1084 -23.53 -44.57 -100.48
N ASN A 1085 -24.16 -45.73 -100.34
CA ASN A 1085 -25.32 -46.13 -101.13
C ASN A 1085 -26.64 -45.93 -100.35
N PRO A 1086 -27.83 -46.03 -101.00
CA PRO A 1086 -29.10 -45.76 -100.34
C PRO A 1086 -29.46 -46.73 -99.22
N ASN A 1087 -28.96 -47.98 -99.25
CA ASN A 1087 -29.17 -48.95 -98.19
C ASN A 1087 -28.34 -48.62 -96.94
N GLY A 1088 -27.12 -48.08 -97.11
CA GLY A 1088 -26.30 -47.56 -96.01
C GLY A 1088 -26.91 -46.32 -95.37
N VAL A 1089 -27.49 -45.41 -96.16
CA VAL A 1089 -28.31 -44.30 -95.62
C VAL A 1089 -29.52 -44.84 -94.85
N LEU A 1090 -30.17 -45.90 -95.36
CA LEU A 1090 -31.33 -46.52 -94.69
C LEU A 1090 -30.95 -47.26 -93.39
N ALA A 1091 -29.72 -47.79 -93.28
CA ALA A 1091 -29.18 -48.33 -92.02
C ALA A 1091 -29.05 -47.22 -90.97
N LEU A 1092 -28.27 -46.18 -91.28
CA LEU A 1092 -28.09 -45.02 -90.40
C LEU A 1092 -29.44 -44.39 -90.02
N ALA A 1093 -30.38 -44.29 -90.97
CA ALA A 1093 -31.71 -43.75 -90.71
C ALA A 1093 -32.52 -44.59 -89.71
N LYS A 1094 -32.47 -45.92 -89.78
CA LYS A 1094 -33.11 -46.81 -88.79
C LYS A 1094 -32.48 -46.68 -87.42
N ASP A 1095 -31.16 -46.54 -87.36
CA ASP A 1095 -30.43 -46.40 -86.09
C ASP A 1095 -30.71 -45.04 -85.43
N VAL A 1096 -30.81 -43.97 -86.22
CA VAL A 1096 -31.22 -42.64 -85.77
C VAL A 1096 -32.70 -42.61 -85.37
N GLU A 1097 -33.59 -43.26 -86.12
CA GLU A 1097 -35.02 -43.38 -85.75
C GLU A 1097 -35.19 -44.17 -84.44
N TYR A 1098 -34.43 -45.26 -84.25
CA TYR A 1098 -34.45 -46.05 -83.03
C TYR A 1098 -33.89 -45.27 -81.82
N LEU A 1099 -32.82 -44.48 -82.01
CA LEU A 1099 -32.31 -43.56 -80.98
C LEU A 1099 -33.32 -42.46 -80.65
N TYR A 1100 -34.01 -41.91 -81.65
CA TYR A 1100 -35.07 -40.90 -81.46
C TYR A 1100 -36.26 -41.48 -80.67
N GLN A 1101 -36.73 -42.69 -81.01
CA GLN A 1101 -37.78 -43.39 -80.26
C GLN A 1101 -37.35 -43.71 -78.82
N PHE A 1102 -36.07 -44.04 -78.60
CA PHE A 1102 -35.53 -44.21 -77.25
C PHE A 1102 -35.58 -42.90 -76.46
N VAL A 1103 -35.09 -41.79 -77.00
CA VAL A 1103 -35.13 -40.48 -76.32
C VAL A 1103 -36.57 -40.00 -76.09
N ASP A 1104 -37.49 -40.25 -77.02
CA ASP A 1104 -38.91 -39.94 -76.85
C ASP A 1104 -39.53 -40.69 -75.65
N SER A 1105 -39.11 -41.94 -75.42
CA SER A 1105 -39.55 -42.75 -74.28
C SER A 1105 -39.03 -42.27 -72.92
N LEU A 1106 -38.03 -41.37 -72.88
CA LEU A 1106 -37.52 -40.74 -71.66
C LEU A 1106 -38.37 -39.54 -71.21
N GLY A 1107 -39.24 -39.01 -72.08
CA GLY A 1107 -40.22 -37.97 -71.73
C GLY A 1107 -39.68 -36.54 -71.53
N VAL A 1108 -38.36 -36.32 -71.58
CA VAL A 1108 -37.73 -34.99 -71.39
C VAL A 1108 -37.67 -34.23 -72.72
N PRO A 1109 -38.36 -33.09 -72.91
CA PRO A 1109 -38.44 -32.41 -74.21
C PRO A 1109 -37.10 -31.90 -74.75
N ILE A 1110 -36.23 -31.42 -73.86
CA ILE A 1110 -34.94 -30.78 -74.21
C ILE A 1110 -34.01 -31.78 -74.93
N LEU A 1111 -34.06 -33.07 -74.56
CA LEU A 1111 -33.22 -34.11 -75.16
C LEU A 1111 -33.54 -34.37 -76.63
N ARG A 1112 -34.74 -33.99 -77.12
CA ARG A 1112 -35.08 -34.10 -78.54
C ARG A 1112 -34.27 -33.12 -79.40
N GLU A 1113 -34.02 -31.89 -78.92
CA GLU A 1113 -33.30 -30.87 -79.71
C GLU A 1113 -31.88 -31.30 -80.07
N ASN A 1114 -31.23 -32.10 -79.22
CA ASN A 1114 -29.89 -32.64 -79.48
C ASN A 1114 -29.85 -33.66 -80.64
N LEU A 1115 -30.99 -34.24 -81.01
CA LEU A 1115 -31.11 -35.15 -82.15
C LEU A 1115 -31.61 -34.45 -83.43
N ASP A 1116 -32.03 -33.18 -83.38
CA ASP A 1116 -32.56 -32.46 -84.54
C ASP A 1116 -31.52 -32.33 -85.68
N GLU A 1117 -30.25 -32.05 -85.37
CA GLU A 1117 -29.20 -31.97 -86.40
C GLU A 1117 -28.94 -33.34 -87.03
N LEU A 1118 -28.86 -34.40 -86.24
CA LEU A 1118 -28.67 -35.77 -86.70
C LEU A 1118 -29.86 -36.23 -87.57
N GLN A 1119 -31.09 -35.93 -87.15
CA GLN A 1119 -32.31 -36.27 -87.89
C GLN A 1119 -32.42 -35.46 -89.20
N GLN A 1120 -32.16 -34.14 -89.18
CA GLN A 1120 -32.17 -33.32 -90.39
C GLN A 1120 -31.03 -33.69 -91.36
N THR A 1121 -29.87 -34.12 -90.84
CA THR A 1121 -28.77 -34.64 -91.66
C THR A 1121 -29.17 -35.94 -92.36
N VAL A 1122 -29.78 -36.89 -91.65
CA VAL A 1122 -30.33 -38.10 -92.27
C VAL A 1122 -31.41 -37.77 -93.31
N GLN A 1123 -32.32 -36.83 -93.02
CA GLN A 1123 -33.35 -36.39 -93.97
C GLN A 1123 -32.75 -35.69 -95.22
N LEU A 1124 -31.57 -35.06 -95.10
CA LEU A 1124 -30.82 -34.53 -96.23
C LEU A 1124 -30.18 -35.65 -97.05
N MET A 1125 -29.61 -36.67 -96.40
CA MET A 1125 -29.04 -37.85 -97.07
C MET A 1125 -30.11 -38.71 -97.79
N GLN A 1126 -31.35 -38.66 -97.33
CA GLN A 1126 -32.51 -39.33 -97.95
C GLN A 1126 -33.21 -38.52 -99.04
N ALA A 1127 -32.86 -37.24 -99.25
CA ALA A 1127 -33.59 -36.36 -100.15
C ALA A 1127 -33.35 -36.66 -101.64
N ASP A 1128 -34.41 -36.96 -102.39
CA ASP A 1128 -34.37 -37.08 -103.86
C ASP A 1128 -33.86 -35.80 -104.55
N ASN A 1129 -34.05 -34.65 -103.90
CA ASN A 1129 -33.71 -33.33 -104.42
C ASN A 1129 -32.66 -32.62 -103.55
N THR A 1130 -31.40 -33.01 -103.73
CA THR A 1130 -30.23 -32.46 -103.01
C THR A 1130 -30.01 -30.96 -103.20
N ASP A 1131 -30.61 -30.37 -104.24
CA ASP A 1131 -30.41 -28.96 -104.59
C ASP A 1131 -31.13 -28.01 -103.61
N GLU A 1132 -32.14 -28.50 -102.87
CA GLU A 1132 -32.90 -27.73 -101.88
C GLU A 1132 -32.07 -27.30 -100.65
N PHE A 1133 -30.87 -27.86 -100.47
CA PHE A 1133 -29.93 -27.45 -99.43
C PHE A 1133 -29.10 -26.22 -99.82
N TYR A 1134 -28.94 -25.95 -101.12
CA TYR A 1134 -28.17 -24.79 -101.62
C TYR A 1134 -29.03 -23.52 -101.70
N ASP A 1135 -30.36 -23.65 -101.76
CA ASP A 1135 -31.28 -22.52 -101.54
C ASP A 1135 -31.42 -22.25 -100.03
N ILE A 1136 -30.97 -21.06 -99.62
CA ILE A 1136 -30.95 -20.57 -98.23
C ILE A 1136 -32.37 -20.57 -97.62
N SER A 1137 -33.40 -20.35 -98.42
CA SER A 1137 -34.80 -20.24 -97.95
C SER A 1137 -35.43 -21.60 -97.65
N THR A 1138 -35.15 -22.63 -98.45
CA THR A 1138 -35.56 -24.02 -98.15
C THR A 1138 -34.65 -24.65 -97.11
N ARG A 1139 -33.34 -24.40 -97.14
CA ARG A 1139 -32.40 -24.87 -96.13
C ARG A 1139 -32.82 -24.42 -94.73
N ASN A 1140 -33.03 -23.13 -94.51
CA ASN A 1140 -33.45 -22.60 -93.20
C ASN A 1140 -34.83 -23.12 -92.74
N LYS A 1141 -35.62 -23.72 -93.64
CA LYS A 1141 -36.97 -24.25 -93.35
C LYS A 1141 -37.03 -25.78 -93.19
N LYS A 1142 -36.09 -26.54 -93.76
CA LYS A 1142 -36.04 -28.02 -93.70
C LYS A 1142 -34.80 -28.58 -93.01
N TYR A 1143 -33.66 -27.90 -93.15
CA TYR A 1143 -32.32 -28.36 -92.79
C TYR A 1143 -31.57 -27.28 -91.98
N GLY A 1144 -32.31 -26.52 -91.18
CA GLY A 1144 -31.82 -25.33 -90.48
C GLY A 1144 -30.87 -25.61 -89.32
N ARG A 1145 -30.80 -26.87 -88.84
CA ARG A 1145 -29.82 -27.32 -87.84
C ARG A 1145 -28.57 -27.97 -88.45
N VAL A 1146 -28.59 -28.36 -89.73
CA VAL A 1146 -27.46 -29.05 -90.38
C VAL A 1146 -26.32 -28.06 -90.67
N ASP A 1147 -25.10 -28.37 -90.23
CA ASP A 1147 -23.92 -27.55 -90.49
C ASP A 1147 -23.67 -27.26 -92.00
N ALA A 1148 -23.18 -26.04 -92.27
CA ALA A 1148 -22.87 -25.54 -93.60
C ALA A 1148 -21.62 -26.14 -94.25
N ILE A 1149 -20.70 -26.70 -93.46
CA ILE A 1149 -19.45 -27.29 -93.96
C ILE A 1149 -19.63 -28.80 -94.18
N HIS A 1150 -20.28 -29.50 -93.24
CA HIS A 1150 -20.51 -30.94 -93.32
C HIS A 1150 -21.55 -31.35 -94.38
N GLY A 1151 -22.64 -30.57 -94.54
CA GLY A 1151 -23.71 -30.89 -95.49
C GLY A 1151 -23.23 -31.17 -96.93
N PRO A 1152 -22.46 -30.28 -97.57
CA PRO A 1152 -21.93 -30.50 -98.91
C PRO A 1152 -20.98 -31.71 -99.02
N ILE A 1153 -20.16 -31.94 -97.99
CA ILE A 1153 -19.21 -33.08 -97.96
C ILE A 1153 -19.96 -34.42 -97.92
N LEU A 1154 -21.09 -34.49 -97.21
CA LEU A 1154 -21.96 -35.66 -97.21
C LEU A 1154 -22.63 -35.87 -98.56
N LEU A 1155 -23.11 -34.80 -99.22
CA LEU A 1155 -23.73 -34.88 -100.55
C LEU A 1155 -22.76 -35.39 -101.63
N GLU A 1156 -21.47 -35.04 -101.58
CA GLU A 1156 -20.45 -35.58 -102.50
C GLU A 1156 -20.21 -37.10 -102.35
N LYS A 1157 -20.46 -37.67 -101.16
CA LYS A 1157 -20.26 -39.11 -100.90
C LYS A 1157 -21.44 -39.98 -101.35
N ILE A 1158 -22.63 -39.42 -101.57
CA ILE A 1158 -23.86 -40.20 -101.81
C ILE A 1158 -23.98 -40.64 -103.27
N ILE A 1159 -24.33 -41.91 -103.48
CA ILE A 1159 -24.56 -42.50 -104.81
C ILE A 1159 -26.00 -43.02 -104.93
N ARG A 1160 -26.76 -42.46 -105.86
CA ARG A 1160 -28.18 -42.76 -106.10
C ARG A 1160 -28.47 -44.12 -106.76
N THR A 1161 -27.49 -45.02 -106.84
CA THR A 1161 -27.62 -46.34 -107.50
C THR A 1161 -26.97 -47.47 -106.70
N VAL A 1162 -27.74 -48.50 -106.37
CA VAL A 1162 -27.22 -49.74 -105.78
C VAL A 1162 -26.52 -50.54 -106.87
N GLN A 1163 -25.22 -50.77 -106.73
CA GLN A 1163 -24.47 -51.61 -107.67
C GLN A 1163 -24.68 -53.09 -107.37
N SER A 1164 -25.19 -53.84 -108.34
CA SER A 1164 -25.35 -55.30 -108.23
C SER A 1164 -23.99 -56.00 -108.07
N PRO A 1165 -23.87 -57.04 -107.24
CA PRO A 1165 -22.59 -57.69 -106.98
C PRO A 1165 -22.05 -58.40 -108.22
N VAL A 1166 -20.85 -58.00 -108.66
CA VAL A 1166 -20.09 -58.74 -109.68
C VAL A 1166 -19.73 -60.11 -109.11
N LYS A 1167 -20.17 -61.18 -109.78
CA LYS A 1167 -19.85 -62.55 -109.36
C LYS A 1167 -18.36 -62.81 -109.50
N THR A 1168 -17.71 -62.97 -108.35
CA THR A 1168 -16.60 -63.90 -108.06
C THR A 1168 -15.54 -64.13 -109.13
N ASP A 1169 -14.28 -63.98 -108.73
CA ASP A 1169 -13.47 -65.19 -108.68
C ASP A 1169 -12.68 -65.30 -107.36
N LYS A 1170 -12.63 -66.50 -106.77
CA LYS A 1170 -12.04 -66.78 -105.45
C LYS A 1170 -10.82 -67.68 -105.57
N PHE A 1171 -9.72 -67.17 -106.12
CA PHE A 1171 -8.45 -67.92 -106.20
C PHE A 1171 -7.21 -67.03 -106.09
N THR A 1172 -6.74 -66.73 -104.86
CA THR A 1172 -5.30 -66.50 -104.54
C THR A 1172 -4.91 -66.41 -103.04
N THR A 1173 -5.72 -66.84 -102.08
CA THR A 1173 -5.36 -66.79 -100.63
C THR A 1173 -5.65 -68.07 -99.83
N LEU A 1174 -5.29 -69.24 -100.37
CA LEU A 1174 -5.25 -70.51 -99.61
C LEU A 1174 -3.88 -71.20 -99.67
N SER A 1175 -2.85 -70.42 -99.36
CA SER A 1175 -1.50 -70.85 -98.94
C SER A 1175 -0.94 -69.71 -98.08
N SER A 1176 -0.50 -69.90 -96.83
CA SER A 1176 -0.11 -71.14 -96.16
C SER A 1176 -0.58 -71.25 -94.70
N ARG A 1177 -0.86 -72.48 -94.27
CA ARG A 1177 -0.78 -72.95 -92.86
C ARG A 1177 -0.24 -74.38 -92.91
N PHE A 1178 0.71 -74.71 -92.02
CA PHE A 1178 1.60 -75.90 -92.07
C PHE A 1178 2.54 -75.93 -93.30
N GLY A 1179 3.88 -75.90 -93.20
CA GLY A 1179 4.77 -75.58 -92.08
C GLY A 1179 5.73 -76.71 -91.67
N LYS A 1180 7.06 -76.48 -91.73
CA LYS A 1180 8.08 -77.20 -90.94
C LYS A 1180 9.47 -76.53 -90.97
N LYS A 1181 9.93 -76.10 -89.78
CA LYS A 1181 11.31 -75.96 -89.26
C LYS A 1181 12.48 -75.80 -90.25
N SER A 1182 13.16 -74.66 -90.17
CA SER A 1182 14.37 -74.59 -89.34
C SER A 1182 14.01 -73.85 -88.06
#